data_AF-A0A1M7T5Z5-F1
#
_entry.id   AF-A0A1M7T5Z5-F1
#
_cell.length_a   1.000
_cell.length_b   1.000
_cell.length_c   1.000
_cell.angle_alpha   90.00
_cell.angle_beta   90.00
_cell.angle_gamma   90.00
#
_symmetry.space_group_name_H-M   'P 1'
#
loop_
_entity.id
_entity.type
_entity.pdbx_description
1 polymer ?
#
loop_
_entity_poly.entity_id
_entity_poly.type
_entity_poly.pdbx_seq_one_letter_code
_entity_poly.pdbx_strand_id
1 'polypeptide(L)'
;MTRGRGAATRATGAVLAGAAVLLSGAPAPARAPGAADRPSLNLYGVTGLIDMPSAQSQPDGQASLTTSWFGGYLRNTFHFQALPRLEGTFRYAIIDEFYDGGAALYDRSFDLKFRISDETALFPAVAIGLQDMLGTGVYSGEYIVATKHLTPDVTLTGGMGWGRFAELNGVENPLRWVASSAGKRERLTGDATGQVRLGQFFRGPNVGFFGGIEWRTPIEGLRLKAEYSPDRYTRERKFGGIEQRAPFNFGLEYRPFAGLELGAYAMYGTEFGLRATFTANPDAPMVPQDLDDGPAPIAPRRAAAAADERFGPVREMIDDLPAGPMPAGVGAVRLERAGPAGARWARARVQGYDCPADAARAIDAELGMVDGVTFVSPGGAAICSVVLRPAGRAWIEAAAREARVTALTADVAWHQDPKARAAALEALRAALAEEGLELAAARLEPTRAQIELRNPRYRHNAQAVGRAAARMAATLPPSVELFDVTLLESSLPTVTVQLRRSLLEDQAGDPDGARRSWLGARVFDADPDARPAPPPGAYPRLSWSLTPTVPVNLFDPDEPLRADLRLVASGAVELARGLSVTARGAKRVVGTLDQITRESNSTLPHVRSDFALYLREGDPALERLSADFLFKPAPAVFGRVSAGLLEPMFAGIGAELLWKRADLPLGLGVELNHVRQRDYDQRFGLLDYEVTTGHASVYWKTGWFGLEAQVDAGRYLAGDWGATFSLTRRFANGWEVGGFFTLTDVPFDEYGEGSFDKGIRVTIPFGWALPGENRSSFRSVLKPLTRDGGQRLEVDNRLWPMVRDSDRAALREQWGTFWK
;
A
#
# COMPACT_ATOMS: atom_id res chain seq x y z
N MET A 1 -45.44 -20.99 -23.60
CA MET A 1 -43.96 -20.98 -23.60
C MET A 1 -43.48 -19.53 -23.66
N THR A 2 -43.48 -18.83 -22.53
CA THR A 2 -43.01 -17.44 -22.39
C THR A 2 -42.80 -17.16 -20.90
N ARG A 3 -41.78 -17.79 -20.29
CA ARG A 3 -41.29 -17.44 -18.95
C ARG A 3 -39.78 -17.62 -18.97
N GLY A 4 -39.02 -16.55 -18.76
CA GLY A 4 -37.54 -16.62 -18.68
C GLY A 4 -36.80 -15.30 -18.94
N ARG A 5 -37.34 -14.38 -19.75
CA ARG A 5 -36.59 -13.16 -20.15
C ARG A 5 -36.58 -12.01 -19.13
N GLY A 6 -37.28 -12.14 -18.00
CA GLY A 6 -37.48 -11.04 -17.04
C GLY A 6 -36.32 -10.77 -16.06
N ALA A 7 -35.56 -11.81 -15.69
CA ALA A 7 -34.52 -11.70 -14.67
C ALA A 7 -33.24 -11.02 -15.19
N ALA A 8 -32.84 -11.34 -16.43
CA ALA A 8 -31.61 -10.83 -17.06
C ALA A 8 -31.59 -9.29 -17.21
N THR A 9 -32.74 -8.68 -17.51
CA THR A 9 -32.88 -7.21 -17.68
C THR A 9 -32.79 -6.42 -16.36
N ARG A 10 -33.10 -7.04 -15.21
CA ARG A 10 -32.96 -6.39 -13.89
C ARG A 10 -31.53 -6.49 -13.36
N ALA A 11 -30.82 -7.59 -13.66
CA ALA A 11 -29.41 -7.77 -13.31
C ALA A 11 -28.46 -6.82 -14.07
N THR A 12 -28.79 -6.44 -15.31
CA THR A 12 -27.97 -5.54 -16.14
C THR A 12 -27.96 -4.09 -15.62
N GLY A 13 -29.07 -3.63 -15.04
CA GLY A 13 -29.18 -2.26 -14.51
C GLY A 13 -28.46 -2.05 -13.17
N ALA A 14 -28.43 -3.07 -12.30
CA ALA A 14 -27.85 -2.96 -10.96
C ALA A 14 -26.31 -3.03 -10.95
N VAL A 15 -25.70 -3.80 -11.85
CA VAL A 15 -24.23 -3.92 -11.97
C VAL A 15 -23.60 -2.65 -12.56
N LEU A 16 -24.27 -2.00 -13.52
CA LEU A 16 -23.86 -0.69 -14.04
C LEU A 16 -24.02 0.42 -12.99
N ALA A 17 -25.03 0.33 -12.12
CA ALA A 17 -25.24 1.29 -11.04
C ALA A 17 -24.19 1.18 -9.92
N GLY A 18 -23.75 -0.04 -9.55
CA GLY A 18 -22.76 -0.26 -8.50
C GLY A 18 -21.36 0.29 -8.85
N ALA A 19 -20.93 0.14 -10.10
CA ALA A 19 -19.67 0.72 -10.58
C ALA A 19 -19.79 2.24 -10.85
N ALA A 20 -20.97 2.73 -11.24
CA ALA A 20 -21.21 4.16 -11.47
C ALA A 20 -21.32 4.98 -10.17
N VAL A 21 -21.82 4.41 -9.07
CA VAL A 21 -21.98 5.14 -7.79
C VAL A 21 -20.64 5.45 -7.12
N LEU A 22 -19.59 4.67 -7.35
CA LEU A 22 -18.24 4.98 -6.86
C LEU A 22 -17.50 6.05 -7.69
N LEU A 23 -17.99 6.42 -8.87
CA LEU A 23 -17.27 7.28 -9.83
C LEU A 23 -18.10 8.44 -10.42
N SER A 24 -19.39 8.53 -10.15
CA SER A 24 -20.29 9.57 -10.72
C SER A 24 -20.17 10.96 -10.08
N GLY A 25 -19.33 11.13 -9.05
CA GLY A 25 -19.11 12.41 -8.37
C GLY A 25 -17.78 13.10 -8.66
N ALA A 26 -16.85 12.49 -9.39
CA ALA A 26 -15.54 13.10 -9.63
C ALA A 26 -15.54 13.93 -10.93
N PRO A 27 -15.07 15.19 -10.92
CA PRO A 27 -14.80 15.91 -12.15
C PRO A 27 -13.78 15.11 -12.98
N ALA A 28 -13.97 15.07 -14.31
CA ALA A 28 -13.04 14.40 -15.22
C ALA A 28 -11.62 14.99 -15.00
N PRO A 29 -10.62 14.17 -14.63
CA PRO A 29 -9.28 14.68 -14.37
C PRO A 29 -8.69 15.27 -15.64
N ALA A 30 -8.03 16.42 -15.50
CA ALA A 30 -7.10 16.91 -16.50
C ALA A 30 -6.00 15.85 -16.71
N ARG A 31 -5.72 15.55 -17.97
CA ARG A 31 -4.82 14.47 -18.41
C ARG A 31 -3.43 14.66 -17.81
N ALA A 32 -3.01 13.74 -16.95
CA ALA A 32 -1.61 13.64 -16.54
C ALA A 32 -0.73 13.38 -17.78
N PRO A 33 0.39 14.09 -17.98
CA PRO A 33 1.36 13.76 -19.01
C PRO A 33 1.96 12.40 -18.65
N GLY A 34 1.63 11.34 -19.42
CA GLY A 34 2.04 9.97 -19.10
C GLY A 34 0.91 8.95 -18.97
N ALA A 35 -0.37 9.34 -19.15
CA ALA A 35 -1.48 8.43 -19.47
C ALA A 35 -1.32 7.83 -20.89
N ALA A 36 -0.13 7.32 -21.15
CA ALA A 36 0.34 6.75 -22.39
C ALA A 36 -0.51 5.52 -22.71
N ASP A 37 -0.69 5.34 -24.00
CA ASP A 37 -1.27 4.21 -24.71
C ASP A 37 -1.08 2.85 -24.00
N ARG A 38 -1.98 2.51 -23.08
CA ARG A 38 -1.93 1.23 -22.37
C ARG A 38 -2.46 0.10 -23.26
N PRO A 39 -1.95 -1.13 -23.15
CA PRO A 39 -2.57 -2.30 -23.76
C PRO A 39 -4.04 -2.46 -23.31
N SER A 40 -4.87 -3.02 -24.16
CA SER A 40 -6.28 -3.35 -23.85
C SER A 40 -6.41 -4.67 -23.08
N LEU A 41 -7.55 -4.86 -22.40
CA LEU A 41 -7.91 -6.11 -21.73
C LEU A 41 -8.93 -6.90 -22.55
N ASN A 42 -8.66 -8.14 -22.94
CA ASN A 42 -9.58 -8.96 -23.72
C ASN A 42 -10.91 -9.25 -22.97
N LEU A 43 -11.83 -10.00 -23.59
CA LEU A 43 -13.12 -10.37 -22.99
C LEU A 43 -13.01 -11.23 -21.72
N TYR A 44 -11.83 -11.77 -21.43
CA TYR A 44 -11.49 -12.47 -20.20
C TYR A 44 -10.84 -11.58 -19.12
N GLY A 45 -10.62 -10.29 -19.40
CA GLY A 45 -9.95 -9.35 -18.49
C GLY A 45 -8.42 -9.48 -18.47
N VAL A 46 -7.84 -10.28 -19.36
CA VAL A 46 -6.39 -10.49 -19.48
C VAL A 46 -5.86 -9.52 -20.54
N THR A 47 -4.63 -9.02 -20.38
CA THR A 47 -4.06 -8.13 -21.41
C THR A 47 -3.90 -8.86 -22.74
N GLY A 48 -4.53 -8.33 -23.79
CA GLY A 48 -4.66 -9.06 -25.04
C GLY A 48 -5.46 -8.34 -26.13
N LEU A 49 -5.77 -9.12 -27.16
CA LEU A 49 -6.53 -8.74 -28.34
C LEU A 49 -8.04 -8.68 -28.00
N ILE A 50 -8.88 -9.51 -28.62
CA ILE A 50 -10.34 -9.55 -28.40
C ILE A 50 -10.68 -10.70 -27.45
N ASP A 51 -10.30 -11.90 -27.84
CA ASP A 51 -10.45 -13.13 -27.05
C ASP A 51 -9.07 -13.70 -26.67
N MET A 52 -8.08 -13.49 -27.53
CA MET A 52 -6.73 -14.01 -27.38
C MET A 52 -5.82 -13.12 -26.53
N PRO A 53 -4.91 -13.70 -25.73
CA PRO A 53 -3.96 -12.94 -24.92
C PRO A 53 -2.86 -12.30 -25.78
N SER A 54 -2.17 -11.30 -25.24
CA SER A 54 -0.93 -10.75 -25.80
C SER A 54 0.23 -10.83 -24.81
N ALA A 55 1.44 -10.62 -25.30
CA ALA A 55 2.65 -10.62 -24.48
C ALA A 55 2.92 -9.27 -23.78
N GLN A 56 2.06 -8.27 -23.99
CA GLN A 56 2.20 -6.96 -23.37
C GLN A 56 1.85 -7.01 -21.87
N SER A 57 2.34 -6.05 -21.11
CA SER A 57 1.96 -5.81 -19.72
C SER A 57 1.23 -4.48 -19.60
N GLN A 58 0.26 -4.39 -18.69
CA GLN A 58 -0.28 -3.11 -18.27
C GLN A 58 0.81 -2.29 -17.55
N PRO A 59 0.60 -0.97 -17.37
CA PRO A 59 1.40 -0.18 -16.44
C PRO A 59 1.48 -0.85 -15.07
N ASP A 60 2.63 -0.72 -14.42
CA ASP A 60 2.84 -1.34 -13.11
C ASP A 60 1.78 -0.85 -12.10
N GLY A 61 1.26 -1.77 -11.28
CA GLY A 61 0.20 -1.48 -10.31
C GLY A 61 -1.20 -1.22 -10.89
N GLN A 62 -1.39 -1.29 -12.21
CA GLN A 62 -2.70 -1.06 -12.82
C GLN A 62 -3.76 -2.04 -12.30
N ALA A 63 -4.87 -1.52 -11.79
CA ALA A 63 -6.06 -2.28 -11.44
C ALA A 63 -7.19 -1.96 -12.42
N SER A 64 -7.96 -2.97 -12.85
CA SER A 64 -9.12 -2.75 -13.73
C SER A 64 -10.30 -3.65 -13.38
N LEU A 65 -11.50 -3.08 -13.47
CA LEU A 65 -12.77 -3.80 -13.43
C LEU A 65 -13.35 -3.85 -14.83
N THR A 66 -13.57 -5.04 -15.36
CA THR A 66 -14.16 -5.21 -16.70
C THR A 66 -15.48 -5.95 -16.60
N THR A 67 -16.49 -5.45 -17.29
CA THR A 67 -17.70 -6.21 -17.61
C THR A 67 -17.70 -6.47 -19.11
N SER A 68 -17.91 -7.72 -19.50
CA SER A 68 -17.99 -8.13 -20.90
C SER A 68 -19.20 -9.01 -21.13
N TRP A 69 -19.81 -8.85 -22.29
CA TRP A 69 -20.95 -9.63 -22.74
C TRP A 69 -20.65 -10.19 -24.12
N PHE A 70 -20.85 -11.49 -24.31
CA PHE A 70 -20.63 -12.17 -25.58
C PHE A 70 -21.46 -13.45 -25.65
N GLY A 71 -22.23 -13.65 -26.73
CA GLY A 71 -22.95 -14.89 -26.98
C GLY A 71 -23.92 -15.31 -25.86
N GLY A 72 -24.53 -14.33 -25.17
CA GLY A 72 -25.38 -14.54 -24.01
C GLY A 72 -24.63 -14.65 -22.67
N TYR A 73 -23.30 -14.74 -22.68
CA TYR A 73 -22.49 -14.88 -21.48
C TYR A 73 -22.04 -13.54 -20.94
N LEU A 74 -22.27 -13.32 -19.65
CA LEU A 74 -21.76 -12.17 -18.91
C LEU A 74 -20.52 -12.58 -18.11
N ARG A 75 -19.45 -11.79 -18.22
CA ARG A 75 -18.22 -11.97 -17.44
C ARG A 75 -17.89 -10.67 -16.73
N ASN A 76 -17.57 -10.76 -15.45
CA ASN A 76 -17.03 -9.66 -14.66
C ASN A 76 -15.64 -10.06 -14.19
N THR A 77 -14.67 -9.15 -14.35
CA THR A 77 -13.28 -9.46 -14.04
C THR A 77 -12.62 -8.34 -13.25
N PHE A 78 -11.74 -8.74 -12.34
CA PHE A 78 -10.81 -7.86 -11.65
C PHE A 78 -9.39 -8.23 -12.11
N HIS A 79 -8.78 -7.32 -12.86
CA HIS A 79 -7.41 -7.43 -13.34
C HIS A 79 -6.47 -6.62 -12.46
N PHE A 80 -5.29 -7.17 -12.15
CA PHE A 80 -4.23 -6.44 -11.45
C PHE A 80 -2.85 -6.76 -12.01
N GLN A 81 -2.10 -5.73 -12.40
CA GLN A 81 -0.68 -5.81 -12.76
C GLN A 81 0.17 -5.86 -11.49
N ALA A 82 0.23 -7.05 -10.89
CA ALA A 82 0.86 -7.29 -9.60
C ALA A 82 2.34 -6.94 -9.54
N LEU A 83 3.09 -7.13 -10.62
CA LEU A 83 4.48 -6.72 -10.81
C LEU A 83 4.69 -6.28 -12.27
N PRO A 84 5.81 -5.61 -12.63
CA PRO A 84 6.07 -5.20 -14.02
C PRO A 84 6.04 -6.31 -15.09
N ARG A 85 6.11 -7.58 -14.64
CA ARG A 85 6.08 -8.78 -15.47
C ARG A 85 5.02 -9.80 -15.07
N LEU A 86 4.23 -9.54 -14.02
CA LEU A 86 3.24 -10.48 -13.51
C LEU A 86 1.87 -9.81 -13.41
N GLU A 87 0.88 -10.32 -14.12
CA GLU A 87 -0.53 -9.92 -13.98
C GLU A 87 -1.38 -11.10 -13.51
N GLY A 88 -2.40 -10.80 -12.73
CA GLY A 88 -3.42 -11.75 -12.30
C GLY A 88 -4.81 -11.21 -12.62
N THR A 89 -5.71 -12.09 -13.03
CA THR A 89 -7.11 -11.73 -13.31
C THR A 89 -8.03 -12.69 -12.59
N PHE A 90 -8.87 -12.15 -11.71
CA PHE A 90 -9.99 -12.89 -11.14
C PHE A 90 -11.21 -12.69 -12.03
N ARG A 91 -11.93 -13.76 -12.34
CA ARG A 91 -13.06 -13.75 -13.26
C ARG A 91 -14.24 -14.48 -12.65
N TYR A 92 -15.40 -13.87 -12.82
CA TYR A 92 -16.69 -14.47 -12.55
C TYR A 92 -17.52 -14.49 -13.82
N ALA A 93 -17.94 -15.68 -14.23
CA ALA A 93 -18.69 -15.88 -15.45
C ALA A 93 -20.01 -16.60 -15.15
N ILE A 94 -21.06 -16.16 -15.84
CA ILE A 94 -22.38 -16.80 -15.80
C ILE A 94 -22.59 -17.43 -17.17
N ILE A 95 -22.80 -18.74 -17.19
CA ILE A 95 -23.07 -19.53 -18.38
C ILE A 95 -24.47 -20.09 -18.26
N ASP A 96 -25.43 -19.40 -18.88
CA ASP A 96 -26.83 -19.82 -18.86
C ASP A 96 -27.03 -21.18 -19.55
N GLU A 97 -28.01 -21.93 -19.05
CA GLU A 97 -28.42 -23.23 -19.60
C GLU A 97 -27.29 -24.27 -19.71
N PHE A 98 -26.25 -24.21 -18.87
CA PHE A 98 -25.09 -25.11 -18.96
C PHE A 98 -25.36 -26.57 -18.56
N TYR A 99 -26.32 -26.84 -17.68
CA TYR A 99 -26.66 -28.19 -17.21
C TYR A 99 -27.95 -28.71 -17.83
N ASP A 100 -28.07 -30.04 -17.93
CA ASP A 100 -29.31 -30.73 -18.34
C ASP A 100 -30.49 -30.24 -17.49
N GLY A 101 -31.51 -29.66 -18.13
CA GLY A 101 -32.66 -29.03 -17.46
C GLY A 101 -32.65 -27.50 -17.43
N GLY A 102 -31.62 -26.85 -18.02
CA GLY A 102 -31.58 -25.39 -18.24
C GLY A 102 -30.98 -24.59 -17.08
N ALA A 103 -30.32 -25.25 -16.11
CA ALA A 103 -29.66 -24.55 -15.01
C ALA A 103 -28.33 -23.90 -15.45
N ALA A 104 -28.04 -22.71 -14.93
CA ALA A 104 -26.81 -21.97 -15.24
C ALA A 104 -25.59 -22.51 -14.46
N LEU A 105 -24.40 -22.37 -15.06
CA LEU A 105 -23.12 -22.55 -14.36
C LEU A 105 -22.55 -21.18 -13.95
N TYR A 106 -22.20 -21.08 -12.67
CA TYR A 106 -21.48 -19.95 -12.11
C TYR A 106 -20.02 -20.32 -11.94
N ASP A 107 -19.17 -19.86 -12.86
CA ASP A 107 -17.73 -20.14 -12.82
C ASP A 107 -16.96 -19.01 -12.14
N ARG A 108 -16.06 -19.39 -11.23
CA ARG A 108 -15.09 -18.49 -10.59
C ARG A 108 -13.70 -18.96 -10.97
N SER A 109 -12.97 -18.16 -11.73
CA SER A 109 -11.68 -18.53 -12.29
C SER A 109 -10.59 -17.51 -11.97
N PHE A 110 -9.35 -17.98 -11.89
CA PHE A 110 -8.17 -17.14 -11.75
C PHE A 110 -7.17 -17.41 -12.87
N ASP A 111 -6.78 -16.34 -13.55
CA ASP A 111 -5.83 -16.35 -14.64
C ASP A 111 -4.51 -15.69 -14.19
N LEU A 112 -3.38 -16.24 -14.60
CA LEU A 112 -2.03 -15.73 -14.28
C LEU A 112 -1.23 -15.60 -15.57
N LYS A 113 -0.59 -14.45 -15.79
CA LYS A 113 0.34 -14.27 -16.92
C LYS A 113 1.67 -13.69 -16.46
N PHE A 114 2.74 -14.35 -16.88
CA PHE A 114 4.12 -13.93 -16.63
C PHE A 114 4.81 -13.57 -17.94
N ARG A 115 5.33 -12.34 -18.02
CA ARG A 115 6.08 -11.86 -19.17
C ARG A 115 7.56 -12.22 -19.00
N ILE A 116 8.03 -13.10 -19.88
CA ILE A 116 9.38 -13.69 -19.86
C ILE A 116 10.41 -12.68 -20.34
N SER A 117 10.12 -11.95 -21.43
CA SER A 117 11.04 -10.99 -22.04
C SER A 117 10.36 -9.66 -22.35
N ASP A 118 11.15 -8.58 -22.28
CA ASP A 118 10.80 -7.28 -22.85
C ASP A 118 10.96 -7.31 -24.37
N GLU A 119 10.15 -6.50 -25.06
CA GLU A 119 10.37 -6.25 -26.47
C GLU A 119 11.64 -5.43 -26.67
N THR A 120 12.43 -5.78 -27.68
CA THR A 120 13.61 -5.02 -28.12
C THR A 120 13.45 -4.66 -29.59
N ALA A 121 14.44 -4.02 -30.22
CA ALA A 121 14.40 -3.74 -31.65
C ALA A 121 14.24 -5.02 -32.50
N LEU A 122 14.88 -6.13 -32.11
CA LEU A 122 14.93 -7.37 -32.90
C LEU A 122 14.07 -8.51 -32.33
N PHE A 123 13.75 -8.49 -31.05
CA PHE A 123 13.04 -9.59 -30.38
C PHE A 123 11.67 -9.12 -29.87
N PRO A 124 10.58 -9.92 -30.04
CA PRO A 124 9.28 -9.59 -29.49
C PRO A 124 9.25 -9.72 -27.96
N ALA A 125 8.30 -9.06 -27.31
CA ALA A 125 7.94 -9.45 -25.95
C ALA A 125 7.37 -10.87 -25.97
N VAL A 126 7.71 -11.69 -24.98
CA VAL A 126 7.19 -13.06 -24.85
C VAL A 126 6.59 -13.24 -23.47
N ALA A 127 5.42 -13.88 -23.41
CA ALA A 127 4.74 -14.19 -22.16
C ALA A 127 4.21 -15.63 -22.16
N ILE A 128 4.07 -16.17 -20.95
CA ILE A 128 3.42 -17.44 -20.67
C ILE A 128 2.21 -17.16 -19.77
N GLY A 129 1.09 -17.82 -20.03
CA GLY A 129 -0.10 -17.64 -19.21
C GLY A 129 -0.87 -18.92 -18.97
N LEU A 130 -1.56 -18.91 -17.84
CA LEU A 130 -2.44 -19.95 -17.34
C LEU A 130 -3.82 -19.32 -17.18
N GLN A 131 -4.78 -19.76 -17.98
CA GLN A 131 -6.17 -19.34 -17.90
C GLN A 131 -6.95 -20.39 -17.10
N ASP A 132 -7.80 -19.93 -16.18
CA ASP A 132 -8.58 -20.77 -15.27
C ASP A 132 -7.71 -21.81 -14.55
N MET A 133 -6.63 -21.31 -13.95
CA MET A 133 -5.72 -22.08 -13.12
C MET A 133 -6.43 -22.59 -11.85
N LEU A 134 -7.39 -21.80 -11.36
CA LEU A 134 -8.20 -22.04 -10.17
C LEU A 134 -9.68 -21.78 -10.49
N GLY A 135 -10.43 -22.80 -10.87
CA GLY A 135 -11.86 -22.69 -11.15
C GLY A 135 -12.50 -24.02 -11.51
N THR A 136 -13.59 -24.00 -12.30
CA THR A 136 -14.26 -25.25 -12.74
C THR A 136 -13.48 -25.97 -13.84
N GLY A 137 -12.50 -25.31 -14.44
CA GLY A 137 -11.72 -25.83 -15.55
C GLY A 137 -12.43 -25.65 -16.89
N VAL A 138 -13.67 -25.16 -16.93
CA VAL A 138 -14.38 -24.81 -18.18
C VAL A 138 -13.50 -23.89 -19.01
N TYR A 139 -12.90 -22.89 -18.37
CA TYR A 139 -12.03 -21.90 -18.99
C TYR A 139 -10.53 -22.27 -19.01
N SER A 140 -10.17 -23.52 -18.69
CA SER A 140 -8.76 -23.96 -18.66
C SER A 140 -8.04 -23.89 -20.01
N GLY A 141 -6.88 -23.24 -20.00
CA GLY A 141 -5.96 -23.19 -21.13
C GLY A 141 -4.59 -22.66 -20.72
N GLU A 142 -3.55 -23.07 -21.44
CA GLU A 142 -2.20 -22.54 -21.25
C GLU A 142 -1.69 -21.99 -22.57
N TYR A 143 -0.91 -20.92 -22.54
CA TYR A 143 -0.40 -20.32 -23.78
C TYR A 143 1.01 -19.77 -23.62
N ILE A 144 1.71 -19.72 -24.75
CA ILE A 144 2.90 -18.92 -24.96
C ILE A 144 2.57 -17.94 -26.08
N VAL A 145 2.82 -16.66 -25.86
CA VAL A 145 2.47 -15.59 -26.79
C VAL A 145 3.63 -14.65 -26.98
N ALA A 146 3.83 -14.18 -28.20
CA ALA A 146 4.77 -13.15 -28.59
C ALA A 146 4.03 -11.92 -29.10
N THR A 147 4.54 -10.72 -28.82
CA THR A 147 3.97 -9.47 -29.33
C THR A 147 5.06 -8.49 -29.74
N LYS A 148 4.84 -7.82 -30.88
CA LYS A 148 5.81 -6.92 -31.52
C LYS A 148 5.10 -5.68 -32.05
N HIS A 149 5.62 -4.50 -31.73
CA HIS A 149 5.25 -3.27 -32.41
C HIS A 149 6.06 -3.19 -33.71
N LEU A 150 5.39 -3.38 -34.85
CA LEU A 150 6.00 -3.27 -36.18
C LEU A 150 6.21 -1.79 -36.54
N THR A 151 5.28 -0.96 -36.10
CA THR A 151 5.35 0.51 -36.14
C THR A 151 4.79 1.03 -34.81
N PRO A 152 4.89 2.34 -34.50
CA PRO A 152 4.26 2.91 -33.29
C PRO A 152 2.75 2.68 -33.19
N ASP A 153 2.08 2.42 -34.32
CA ASP A 153 0.63 2.29 -34.41
C ASP A 153 0.15 0.88 -34.81
N VAL A 154 1.05 -0.03 -35.19
CA VAL A 154 0.70 -1.39 -35.62
C VAL A 154 1.42 -2.41 -34.74
N THR A 155 0.62 -3.18 -34.02
CA THR A 155 1.06 -4.24 -33.12
C THR A 155 0.63 -5.59 -33.65
N LEU A 156 1.57 -6.53 -33.76
CA LEU A 156 1.33 -7.90 -34.16
C LEU A 156 1.49 -8.83 -32.95
N THR A 157 0.53 -9.71 -32.75
CA THR A 157 0.55 -10.73 -31.70
C THR A 157 0.37 -12.10 -32.32
N GLY A 158 1.15 -13.07 -31.86
CA GLY A 158 1.03 -14.46 -32.29
C GLY A 158 1.43 -15.40 -31.16
N GLY A 159 0.71 -16.51 -31.01
CA GLY A 159 0.93 -17.44 -29.93
C GLY A 159 0.47 -18.85 -30.25
N MET A 160 0.75 -19.74 -29.31
CA MET A 160 0.30 -21.11 -29.33
C MET A 160 -0.18 -21.52 -27.95
N GLY A 161 -1.17 -22.41 -27.89
CA GLY A 161 -1.75 -22.81 -26.62
C GLY A 161 -2.32 -24.22 -26.59
N TRP A 162 -2.55 -24.68 -25.36
CA TRP A 162 -3.09 -25.97 -24.97
C TRP A 162 -4.50 -25.79 -24.35
N GLY A 163 -5.22 -26.90 -24.19
CA GLY A 163 -6.60 -26.85 -23.71
C GLY A 163 -7.52 -26.19 -24.74
N ARG A 164 -8.27 -25.16 -24.35
CA ARG A 164 -9.19 -24.45 -25.27
C ARG A 164 -8.51 -23.84 -26.49
N PHE A 165 -7.26 -23.42 -26.35
CA PHE A 165 -6.50 -22.82 -27.44
C PHE A 165 -6.16 -23.85 -28.53
N ALA A 166 -6.46 -25.13 -28.34
CA ALA A 166 -6.20 -26.21 -29.30
C ALA A 166 -7.48 -26.89 -29.85
N GLU A 167 -8.66 -26.28 -29.69
CA GLU A 167 -9.94 -26.89 -30.11
C GLU A 167 -10.16 -26.89 -31.63
N LEU A 168 -9.62 -25.89 -32.34
CA LEU A 168 -9.64 -25.79 -33.79
C LEU A 168 -8.22 -25.89 -34.38
N ASN A 169 -8.06 -26.67 -35.44
CA ASN A 169 -6.82 -26.78 -36.22
C ASN A 169 -5.56 -27.10 -35.38
N GLY A 170 -5.72 -27.87 -34.30
CA GLY A 170 -4.61 -28.25 -33.43
C GLY A 170 -3.61 -29.15 -34.15
N VAL A 171 -2.32 -28.83 -34.04
CA VAL A 171 -1.20 -29.68 -34.47
C VAL A 171 -0.73 -30.57 -33.33
N GLU A 172 -0.02 -31.66 -33.64
CA GLU A 172 0.51 -32.55 -32.61
C GLU A 172 1.39 -31.79 -31.60
N ASN A 173 1.17 -32.03 -30.32
CA ASN A 173 1.91 -31.36 -29.25
C ASN A 173 3.41 -31.71 -29.32
N PRO A 174 4.31 -30.74 -29.60
CA PRO A 174 5.73 -31.00 -29.80
C PRO A 174 6.42 -31.49 -28.52
N LEU A 175 5.86 -31.18 -27.34
CA LEU A 175 6.40 -31.66 -26.05
C LEU A 175 6.29 -33.18 -25.91
N ARG A 176 5.49 -33.86 -26.74
CA ARG A 176 5.42 -35.32 -26.80
C ARG A 176 6.73 -35.97 -27.23
N TRP A 177 7.56 -35.26 -27.99
CA TRP A 177 8.88 -35.74 -28.40
C TRP A 177 9.89 -35.78 -27.25
N VAL A 178 9.65 -34.97 -26.21
CA VAL A 178 10.50 -34.90 -25.00
C VAL A 178 9.93 -35.80 -23.89
N ALA A 179 8.61 -35.80 -23.71
CA ALA A 179 7.93 -36.64 -22.73
C ALA A 179 6.57 -37.12 -23.26
N SER A 180 6.39 -38.44 -23.39
CA SER A 180 5.14 -39.04 -23.87
C SER A 180 3.93 -38.69 -22.99
N SER A 181 4.14 -38.44 -21.69
CA SER A 181 3.13 -38.00 -20.74
C SER A 181 2.57 -36.60 -21.05
N ALA A 182 3.30 -35.75 -21.78
CA ALA A 182 2.82 -34.44 -22.22
C ALA A 182 1.66 -34.56 -23.23
N GLY A 183 1.49 -35.71 -23.88
CA GLY A 183 0.39 -35.98 -24.81
C GLY A 183 -0.95 -36.26 -24.13
N LYS A 184 -0.99 -36.45 -22.80
CA LYS A 184 -2.19 -36.84 -22.06
C LYS A 184 -2.66 -35.71 -21.14
N ARG A 185 -3.90 -35.28 -21.32
CA ARG A 185 -4.60 -34.35 -20.42
C ARG A 185 -5.77 -35.09 -19.77
N GLU A 186 -5.79 -35.15 -18.45
CA GLU A 186 -6.89 -35.78 -17.71
C GLU A 186 -8.21 -35.02 -17.94
N ARG A 187 -9.30 -35.77 -18.08
CA ARG A 187 -10.64 -35.21 -18.35
C ARG A 187 -11.25 -34.70 -17.03
N LEU A 188 -11.90 -33.55 -17.06
CA LEU A 188 -12.59 -32.99 -15.90
C LEU A 188 -13.77 -33.91 -15.52
N THR A 189 -13.73 -34.49 -14.32
CA THR A 189 -14.86 -35.15 -13.65
C THR A 189 -15.60 -34.12 -12.78
N GLY A 190 -16.92 -34.23 -12.66
CA GLY A 190 -17.82 -33.19 -12.16
C GLY A 190 -17.65 -32.77 -10.69
N ASP A 191 -16.88 -33.50 -9.89
CA ASP A 191 -16.84 -33.35 -8.42
C ASP A 191 -15.69 -32.48 -7.88
N ALA A 192 -14.92 -31.82 -8.75
CA ALA A 192 -13.65 -31.18 -8.34
C ALA A 192 -13.49 -29.75 -8.89
N THR A 193 -14.42 -28.86 -8.53
CA THR A 193 -14.32 -27.41 -8.77
C THR A 193 -13.37 -26.77 -7.74
N GLY A 194 -12.49 -25.87 -8.21
CA GLY A 194 -11.62 -25.06 -7.33
C GLY A 194 -10.32 -25.71 -6.83
N GLN A 195 -9.89 -26.86 -7.35
CA GLN A 195 -8.59 -27.48 -7.04
C GLN A 195 -7.44 -26.89 -7.88
N VAL A 196 -6.24 -26.75 -7.30
CA VAL A 196 -5.01 -26.36 -8.04
C VAL A 196 -4.49 -27.58 -8.80
N ARG A 197 -4.50 -27.55 -10.15
CA ARG A 197 -4.11 -28.73 -10.97
C ARG A 197 -2.80 -28.52 -11.73
N LEU A 198 -1.69 -28.39 -10.99
CA LEU A 198 -0.35 -28.19 -11.57
C LEU A 198 0.05 -29.28 -12.59
N GLY A 199 -0.45 -30.50 -12.44
CA GLY A 199 -0.13 -31.66 -13.29
C GLY A 199 -0.75 -31.65 -14.69
N GLN A 200 -1.62 -30.69 -15.01
CA GLN A 200 -2.33 -30.62 -16.30
C GLN A 200 -1.78 -29.55 -17.27
N PHE A 201 -0.88 -28.68 -16.79
CA PHE A 201 -0.37 -27.57 -17.60
C PHE A 201 0.55 -28.03 -18.72
N PHE A 202 0.40 -27.42 -19.91
CA PHE A 202 1.17 -27.72 -21.13
C PHE A 202 1.05 -29.18 -21.57
N ARG A 203 -0.07 -29.83 -21.21
CA ARG A 203 -0.40 -31.20 -21.60
C ARG A 203 -1.64 -31.24 -22.48
N GLY A 204 -1.64 -32.21 -23.38
CA GLY A 204 -2.72 -32.47 -24.32
C GLY A 204 -2.18 -33.07 -25.62
N PRO A 205 -3.06 -33.69 -26.42
CA PRO A 205 -2.65 -34.31 -27.68
C PRO A 205 -2.19 -33.27 -28.71
N ASN A 206 -2.79 -32.06 -28.66
CA ASN A 206 -2.62 -31.02 -29.66
C ASN A 206 -2.29 -29.65 -29.05
N VAL A 207 -1.72 -28.78 -29.87
CA VAL A 207 -1.50 -27.35 -29.65
C VAL A 207 -2.17 -26.58 -30.77
N GLY A 208 -2.89 -25.51 -30.48
CA GLY A 208 -3.43 -24.61 -31.50
C GLY A 208 -2.66 -23.30 -31.55
N PHE A 209 -2.64 -22.68 -32.73
CA PHE A 209 -2.04 -21.37 -32.95
C PHE A 209 -3.12 -20.30 -32.93
N PHE A 210 -2.75 -19.11 -32.49
CA PHE A 210 -3.62 -17.93 -32.49
C PHE A 210 -2.81 -16.69 -32.80
N GLY A 211 -3.48 -15.60 -33.15
CA GLY A 211 -2.81 -14.34 -33.38
C GLY A 211 -3.72 -13.26 -33.93
N GLY A 212 -3.19 -12.07 -34.08
CA GLY A 212 -3.93 -10.94 -34.59
C GLY A 212 -3.10 -9.68 -34.69
N ILE A 213 -3.74 -8.66 -35.23
CA ILE A 213 -3.17 -7.35 -35.45
C ILE A 213 -4.04 -6.30 -34.75
N GLU A 214 -3.39 -5.38 -34.05
CA GLU A 214 -4.00 -4.17 -33.50
C GLU A 214 -3.44 -2.97 -34.25
N TRP A 215 -4.35 -2.08 -34.68
CA TRP A 215 -4.01 -0.83 -35.32
C TRP A 215 -4.57 0.35 -34.52
N ARG A 216 -3.68 1.23 -34.07
CA ARG A 216 -4.04 2.54 -33.51
C ARG A 216 -4.38 3.47 -34.67
N THR A 217 -5.63 3.91 -34.71
CA THR A 217 -6.07 4.78 -35.80
C THR A 217 -5.60 6.23 -35.56
N PRO A 218 -5.62 7.08 -36.59
CA PRO A 218 -5.42 8.53 -36.41
C PRO A 218 -6.48 9.21 -35.52
N ILE A 219 -7.62 8.55 -35.27
CA ILE A 219 -8.63 9.04 -34.34
C ILE A 219 -8.15 8.75 -32.92
N GLU A 220 -8.03 9.82 -32.14
CA GLU A 220 -7.51 9.71 -30.77
C GLU A 220 -8.32 8.74 -29.92
N GLY A 221 -7.63 7.82 -29.25
CA GLY A 221 -8.25 6.82 -28.37
C GLY A 221 -8.95 5.67 -29.09
N LEU A 222 -8.98 5.64 -30.42
CA LEU A 222 -9.64 4.61 -31.22
C LEU A 222 -8.64 3.57 -31.78
N ARG A 223 -8.94 2.29 -31.56
CA ARG A 223 -8.18 1.14 -32.06
C ARG A 223 -9.07 0.18 -32.81
N LEU A 224 -8.49 -0.45 -33.83
CA LEU A 224 -9.11 -1.53 -34.59
C LEU A 224 -8.30 -2.81 -34.41
N LYS A 225 -9.00 -3.94 -34.35
CA LYS A 225 -8.40 -5.27 -34.17
C LYS A 225 -8.95 -6.27 -35.16
N ALA A 226 -8.08 -7.15 -35.63
CA ALA A 226 -8.45 -8.38 -36.28
C ALA A 226 -7.70 -9.54 -35.62
N GLU A 227 -8.41 -10.61 -35.30
CA GLU A 227 -7.90 -11.73 -34.52
C GLU A 227 -8.35 -13.06 -35.15
N TYR A 228 -7.44 -14.03 -35.16
CA TYR A 228 -7.73 -15.45 -35.39
C TYR A 228 -7.72 -16.17 -34.04
N SER A 229 -8.85 -16.80 -33.69
CA SER A 229 -9.04 -17.55 -32.45
C SER A 229 -9.36 -19.02 -32.73
N PRO A 230 -8.59 -19.97 -32.14
CA PRO A 230 -8.86 -21.40 -32.24
C PRO A 230 -9.85 -21.93 -31.20
N ASP A 231 -10.37 -21.09 -30.29
CA ASP A 231 -11.32 -21.51 -29.26
C ASP A 231 -12.69 -21.78 -29.89
N ARG A 232 -13.21 -23.01 -29.73
CA ARG A 232 -14.52 -23.41 -30.29
C ARG A 232 -15.66 -23.29 -29.28
N TYR A 233 -15.37 -22.92 -28.03
CA TYR A 233 -16.34 -22.86 -26.94
C TYR A 233 -17.07 -24.20 -26.78
N THR A 234 -16.39 -25.33 -27.02
CA THR A 234 -17.07 -26.64 -27.15
C THR A 234 -17.87 -27.04 -25.92
N ARG A 235 -17.46 -26.58 -24.73
CA ARG A 235 -18.09 -26.92 -23.46
C ARG A 235 -19.32 -26.05 -23.20
N GLU A 236 -19.22 -24.78 -23.53
CA GLU A 236 -20.29 -23.79 -23.46
C GLU A 236 -21.38 -24.07 -24.51
N ARG A 237 -21.00 -24.55 -25.70
CA ARG A 237 -21.91 -24.94 -26.81
C ARG A 237 -22.69 -26.23 -26.60
N LYS A 238 -22.28 -27.07 -25.63
CA LYS A 238 -22.96 -28.36 -25.40
C LYS A 238 -24.44 -28.15 -25.01
N PHE A 239 -24.75 -26.99 -24.42
CA PHE A 239 -26.11 -26.60 -24.05
C PHE A 239 -26.45 -25.11 -24.33
N GLY A 240 -25.47 -24.25 -24.67
CA GLY A 240 -25.67 -22.84 -25.03
C GLY A 240 -25.65 -22.53 -26.54
N GLY A 241 -26.19 -21.37 -26.90
CA GLY A 241 -26.59 -21.00 -28.28
C GLY A 241 -25.54 -20.42 -29.23
N ILE A 242 -24.23 -20.46 -28.92
CA ILE A 242 -23.19 -19.89 -29.80
C ILE A 242 -22.98 -20.75 -31.05
N GLU A 243 -23.15 -20.17 -32.24
CA GLU A 243 -22.91 -20.82 -33.54
C GLU A 243 -21.64 -20.27 -34.22
N GLN A 244 -20.50 -20.94 -34.12
CA GLN A 244 -19.29 -20.47 -34.80
C GLN A 244 -19.26 -20.84 -36.30
N ARG A 245 -19.13 -19.84 -37.18
CA ARG A 245 -18.98 -20.03 -38.65
C ARG A 245 -17.58 -19.76 -39.17
N ALA A 246 -16.85 -18.87 -38.52
CA ALA A 246 -15.49 -18.50 -38.89
C ALA A 246 -14.62 -18.30 -37.64
N PRO A 247 -13.31 -18.59 -37.69
CA PRO A 247 -12.40 -18.39 -36.56
C PRO A 247 -11.84 -16.97 -36.46
N PHE A 248 -12.49 -16.00 -37.10
CA PHE A 248 -12.01 -14.62 -37.18
C PHE A 248 -12.91 -13.68 -36.38
N ASN A 249 -12.28 -12.81 -35.59
CA ASN A 249 -12.92 -11.80 -34.77
C ASN A 249 -12.42 -10.41 -35.20
N PHE A 250 -13.31 -9.42 -35.22
CA PHE A 250 -13.00 -8.04 -35.53
C PHE A 250 -13.51 -7.13 -34.42
N GLY A 251 -12.72 -6.13 -34.05
CA GLY A 251 -13.00 -5.30 -32.88
C GLY A 251 -12.73 -3.83 -33.10
N LEU A 252 -13.55 -3.00 -32.47
CA LEU A 252 -13.34 -1.57 -32.29
C LEU A 252 -13.27 -1.27 -30.80
N GLU A 253 -12.23 -0.54 -30.39
CA GLU A 253 -12.06 -0.13 -29.00
C GLU A 253 -11.82 1.37 -28.91
N TYR A 254 -12.50 2.02 -27.97
CA TYR A 254 -12.46 3.46 -27.79
C TYR A 254 -12.20 3.85 -26.34
N ARG A 255 -11.25 4.76 -26.13
CA ARG A 255 -10.91 5.34 -24.82
C ARG A 255 -11.27 6.83 -24.78
N PRO A 256 -12.48 7.18 -24.33
CA PRO A 256 -12.88 8.59 -24.25
C PRO A 256 -12.08 9.39 -23.21
N PHE A 257 -11.60 8.72 -22.15
CA PHE A 257 -10.73 9.28 -21.12
C PHE A 257 -9.91 8.18 -20.45
N ALA A 258 -8.88 8.54 -19.66
CA ALA A 258 -7.90 7.59 -19.14
C ALA A 258 -8.50 6.42 -18.30
N GLY A 259 -9.59 6.69 -17.58
CA GLY A 259 -10.26 5.76 -16.68
C GLY A 259 -11.27 4.80 -17.31
N LEU A 260 -11.63 4.95 -18.59
CA LEU A 260 -12.67 4.15 -19.26
C LEU A 260 -12.21 3.65 -20.64
N GLU A 261 -12.50 2.39 -20.92
CA GLU A 261 -12.31 1.77 -22.22
C GLU A 261 -13.56 0.99 -22.62
N LEU A 262 -14.07 1.28 -23.82
CA LEU A 262 -15.25 0.65 -24.41
C LEU A 262 -14.82 -0.21 -25.60
N GLY A 263 -15.42 -1.38 -25.75
CA GLY A 263 -15.13 -2.31 -26.84
C GLY A 263 -16.40 -2.86 -27.47
N ALA A 264 -16.42 -2.97 -28.79
CA ALA A 264 -17.46 -3.63 -29.56
C ALA A 264 -16.82 -4.60 -30.56
N TYR A 265 -17.35 -5.81 -30.64
CA TYR A 265 -16.72 -6.91 -31.36
C TYR A 265 -17.74 -7.65 -32.24
N ALA A 266 -17.32 -8.01 -33.44
CA ALA A 266 -17.97 -9.01 -34.28
C ALA A 266 -17.14 -10.29 -34.17
N MET A 267 -17.74 -11.36 -33.66
CA MET A 267 -17.03 -12.55 -33.22
C MET A 267 -17.58 -13.81 -33.88
N TYR A 268 -16.67 -14.70 -34.24
CA TYR A 268 -16.93 -16.03 -34.78
C TYR A 268 -17.89 -16.10 -35.99
N GLY A 269 -18.07 -14.97 -36.68
CA GLY A 269 -18.90 -14.81 -37.88
C GLY A 269 -20.40 -14.60 -37.62
N THR A 270 -20.88 -14.70 -36.38
CA THR A 270 -22.31 -14.75 -36.05
C THR A 270 -22.68 -13.97 -34.79
N GLU A 271 -21.73 -13.78 -33.90
CA GLU A 271 -21.97 -13.23 -32.57
C GLU A 271 -21.43 -11.81 -32.45
N PHE A 272 -21.97 -11.07 -31.48
CA PHE A 272 -21.47 -9.76 -31.11
C PHE A 272 -21.01 -9.76 -29.65
N GLY A 273 -19.97 -8.98 -29.38
CA GLY A 273 -19.42 -8.76 -28.05
C GLY A 273 -19.42 -7.29 -27.68
N LEU A 274 -19.65 -6.99 -26.40
CA LEU A 274 -19.48 -5.67 -25.81
C LEU A 274 -18.60 -5.77 -24.57
N ARG A 275 -17.79 -4.74 -24.34
CA ARG A 275 -16.94 -4.65 -23.16
C ARG A 275 -16.88 -3.22 -22.64
N ALA A 276 -16.96 -3.07 -21.32
CA ALA A 276 -16.61 -1.84 -20.63
C ALA A 276 -15.58 -2.13 -19.53
N THR A 277 -14.48 -1.39 -19.54
CA THR A 277 -13.37 -1.55 -18.60
C THR A 277 -13.12 -0.22 -17.89
N PHE A 278 -13.25 -0.23 -16.58
CA PHE A 278 -12.86 0.86 -15.69
C PHE A 278 -11.48 0.58 -15.13
N THR A 279 -10.62 1.59 -15.08
CA THR A 279 -9.23 1.40 -14.68
C THR A 279 -8.76 2.44 -13.67
N ALA A 280 -7.86 2.02 -12.79
CA ALA A 280 -7.26 2.83 -11.73
C ALA A 280 -5.79 2.43 -11.56
N ASN A 281 -4.92 3.42 -11.36
CA ASN A 281 -3.51 3.16 -11.04
C ASN A 281 -3.16 3.85 -9.70
N PRO A 282 -2.61 3.14 -8.70
CA PRO A 282 -2.17 3.74 -7.45
C PRO A 282 -1.19 4.90 -7.66
N ASP A 283 -0.29 4.81 -8.64
CA ASP A 283 0.75 5.82 -8.90
C ASP A 283 0.21 7.03 -9.67
N ALA A 284 -1.08 7.01 -10.07
CA ALA A 284 -1.78 8.11 -10.72
C ALA A 284 -3.06 8.47 -9.92
N PRO A 285 -3.01 9.46 -9.01
CA PRO A 285 -4.18 9.85 -8.23
C PRO A 285 -5.32 10.38 -9.13
N MET A 286 -6.57 10.05 -8.77
CA MET A 286 -7.75 10.45 -9.56
C MET A 286 -8.05 11.94 -9.46
N VAL A 287 -7.67 12.55 -8.35
CA VAL A 287 -7.79 13.99 -8.08
C VAL A 287 -6.39 14.48 -7.75
N PRO A 288 -5.97 15.67 -8.23
CA PRO A 288 -4.75 16.28 -7.73
C PRO A 288 -4.78 16.26 -6.21
N GLN A 289 -3.79 15.60 -5.61
CA GLN A 289 -3.69 15.57 -4.15
C GLN A 289 -3.44 17.01 -3.71
N ASP A 290 -4.38 17.51 -2.92
CA ASP A 290 -4.42 18.89 -2.46
C ASP A 290 -3.05 19.29 -1.89
N LEU A 291 -2.51 20.41 -2.37
CA LEU A 291 -1.32 21.01 -1.79
C LEU A 291 -1.84 21.78 -0.56
N ASP A 292 -2.06 21.05 0.53
CA ASP A 292 -2.30 21.65 1.85
C ASP A 292 -1.24 22.74 2.12
N ASP A 293 -1.58 23.77 2.90
CA ASP A 293 -0.62 24.82 3.23
C ASP A 293 0.63 24.17 3.81
N GLY A 294 1.81 24.40 3.23
CA GLY A 294 3.07 23.75 3.64
C GLY A 294 3.37 23.91 5.14
N PRO A 295 4.37 23.19 5.68
CA PRO A 295 4.65 23.24 7.11
C PRO A 295 4.96 24.68 7.53
N ALA A 296 4.61 25.02 8.77
CA ALA A 296 4.94 26.33 9.33
C ALA A 296 6.43 26.65 9.10
N PRO A 297 6.79 27.86 8.61
CA PRO A 297 8.17 28.21 8.32
C PRO A 297 9.07 28.03 9.56
N ILE A 298 10.14 27.26 9.42
CA ILE A 298 11.13 27.11 10.49
C ILE A 298 12.14 28.26 10.37
N ALA A 299 11.99 29.28 11.20
CA ALA A 299 12.94 30.38 11.28
C ALA A 299 14.14 30.00 12.18
N PRO A 300 15.39 30.29 11.77
CA PRO A 300 16.55 30.09 12.63
C PRO A 300 16.45 30.93 13.92
N ARG A 301 16.69 30.30 15.08
CA ARG A 301 16.81 31.03 16.35
C ARG A 301 17.91 32.10 16.25
N ARG A 302 17.62 33.29 16.76
CA ARG A 302 18.62 34.35 16.95
C ARG A 302 19.29 34.15 18.32
N ALA A 303 20.61 33.95 18.35
CA ALA A 303 21.39 34.08 19.59
C ALA A 303 21.79 35.54 19.80
N ALA A 304 22.00 35.96 21.05
CA ALA A 304 22.76 37.17 21.33
C ALA A 304 24.14 37.05 20.64
N ALA A 305 24.60 38.11 19.98
CA ALA A 305 25.80 38.11 19.16
C ALA A 305 27.03 37.66 19.98
N ALA A 306 27.45 36.40 19.83
CA ALA A 306 28.61 35.85 20.54
C ALA A 306 29.46 34.91 19.68
N ALA A 307 29.30 34.90 18.34
CA ALA A 307 29.95 33.95 17.45
C ALA A 307 31.18 34.49 16.68
N ASP A 308 31.72 35.66 17.04
CA ASP A 308 32.67 36.39 16.17
C ASP A 308 34.17 36.24 16.55
N GLU A 309 34.49 35.73 17.74
CA GLU A 309 35.88 35.77 18.23
C GLU A 309 36.84 34.76 17.55
N ARG A 310 36.34 33.68 16.96
CA ARG A 310 37.18 32.60 16.41
C ARG A 310 37.75 32.90 15.02
N PHE A 311 36.98 33.60 14.18
CA PHE A 311 37.31 33.85 12.78
C PHE A 311 37.45 35.34 12.46
N GLY A 312 36.86 36.23 13.26
CA GLY A 312 36.71 37.64 12.91
C GLY A 312 35.91 37.83 11.61
N PRO A 313 35.92 39.05 11.04
CA PRO A 313 35.34 39.34 9.73
C PRO A 313 35.80 38.32 8.66
N VAL A 314 34.83 37.74 7.96
CA VAL A 314 35.08 36.71 6.94
C VAL A 314 35.02 37.33 5.56
N ARG A 315 36.07 37.12 4.76
CA ARG A 315 36.13 37.48 3.34
C ARG A 315 36.16 36.21 2.49
N GLU A 316 35.29 36.13 1.49
CA GLU A 316 35.24 34.99 0.58
C GLU A 316 35.98 35.29 -0.72
N MET A 317 36.89 34.40 -1.10
CA MET A 317 37.67 34.48 -2.33
C MET A 317 37.77 33.09 -2.95
N ILE A 318 36.63 32.66 -3.48
CA ILE A 318 36.48 31.40 -4.20
C ILE A 318 36.79 31.70 -5.68
N ASP A 319 38.05 32.02 -5.99
CA ASP A 319 38.56 32.25 -7.34
C ASP A 319 39.93 31.58 -7.58
N ASP A 320 40.18 31.12 -8.81
CA ASP A 320 41.42 30.39 -9.20
C ASP A 320 42.56 31.35 -9.61
N LEU A 321 42.63 32.53 -9.00
CA LEU A 321 43.69 33.49 -9.33
C LEU A 321 45.05 33.01 -8.82
N PRO A 322 46.13 33.15 -9.61
CA PRO A 322 47.46 32.69 -9.22
C PRO A 322 47.97 33.45 -7.98
N ALA A 323 48.67 32.73 -7.10
CA ALA A 323 49.25 33.31 -5.89
C ALA A 323 50.39 34.29 -6.23
N GLY A 324 50.37 35.47 -5.61
CA GLY A 324 51.50 36.40 -5.58
C GLY A 324 52.52 36.05 -4.48
N PRO A 325 53.67 36.75 -4.41
CA PRO A 325 54.65 36.53 -3.34
C PRO A 325 54.06 36.86 -1.96
N MET A 326 54.51 36.15 -0.91
CA MET A 326 54.08 36.37 0.47
C MET A 326 54.34 37.83 0.89
N PRO A 327 53.31 38.59 1.32
CA PRO A 327 53.49 39.96 1.77
C PRO A 327 54.40 40.06 3.01
N ALA A 328 55.17 41.13 3.10
CA ALA A 328 55.97 41.43 4.29
C ALA A 328 55.06 41.62 5.52
N GLY A 329 55.45 41.06 6.66
CA GLY A 329 54.70 41.16 7.92
C GLY A 329 53.77 39.98 8.21
N VAL A 330 53.67 38.98 7.33
CA VAL A 330 53.02 37.69 7.61
C VAL A 330 54.06 36.72 8.17
N GLY A 331 53.81 36.15 9.34
CA GLY A 331 54.72 35.25 10.07
C GLY A 331 54.07 33.93 10.46
N ALA A 332 54.84 33.06 11.13
CA ALA A 332 54.51 31.72 11.65
C ALA A 332 53.15 31.16 11.19
N VAL A 333 53.16 30.46 10.06
CA VAL A 333 51.96 29.79 9.54
C VAL A 333 51.87 28.40 10.16
N ARG A 334 50.75 28.12 10.83
CA ARG A 334 50.47 26.80 11.36
C ARG A 334 49.27 26.22 10.63
N LEU A 335 49.46 25.09 9.97
CA LEU A 335 48.33 24.28 9.51
C LEU A 335 47.65 23.68 10.74
N GLU A 336 46.40 24.06 10.95
CA GLU A 336 45.50 23.37 11.88
C GLU A 336 44.88 22.20 11.12
N ARG A 337 45.07 20.97 11.62
CA ARG A 337 44.58 19.78 10.94
C ARG A 337 43.08 19.58 11.23
N ALA A 338 42.30 19.54 10.14
CA ALA A 338 40.92 19.07 9.96
C ALA A 338 39.84 19.68 10.87
N GLY A 339 39.17 20.73 10.38
CA GLY A 339 37.81 21.05 10.82
C GLY A 339 36.82 19.92 10.49
N PRO A 340 35.58 19.91 11.04
CA PRO A 340 34.52 19.00 10.60
C PRO A 340 34.45 18.93 9.07
N ALA A 341 34.29 17.71 8.54
CA ALA A 341 34.33 17.37 7.10
C ALA A 341 35.70 17.45 6.39
N GLY A 342 36.82 17.60 7.12
CA GLY A 342 38.17 17.48 6.55
C GLY A 342 38.73 18.79 5.97
N ALA A 343 38.11 19.93 6.28
CA ALA A 343 38.60 21.24 5.88
C ALA A 343 40.02 21.48 6.42
N ARG A 344 40.95 21.82 5.53
CA ARG A 344 42.34 22.18 5.86
C ARG A 344 42.41 23.66 6.11
N TRP A 345 42.91 24.08 7.27
CA TRP A 345 42.92 25.51 7.60
C TRP A 345 44.24 25.96 8.16
N ALA A 346 44.65 27.16 7.79
CA ALA A 346 45.87 27.75 8.32
C ALA A 346 45.54 28.89 9.29
N ARG A 347 46.38 29.02 10.32
CA ARG A 347 46.38 30.20 11.18
C ARG A 347 47.73 30.90 10.99
N ALA A 348 47.70 32.18 10.61
CA ALA A 348 48.87 32.96 10.29
C ALA A 348 48.93 34.22 11.18
N ARG A 349 50.12 34.54 11.70
CA ARG A 349 50.30 35.81 12.43
C ARG A 349 50.54 36.93 11.44
N VAL A 350 49.95 38.09 11.67
CA VAL A 350 50.21 39.29 10.87
C VAL A 350 50.62 40.46 11.75
N GLN A 351 51.57 41.26 11.27
CA GLN A 351 51.96 42.54 11.86
C GLN A 351 51.12 43.66 11.21
N GLY A 352 49.95 43.93 11.78
CA GLY A 352 48.99 44.93 11.27
C GLY A 352 47.54 44.49 11.47
N TYR A 353 46.58 45.36 11.15
CA TYR A 353 45.14 45.08 11.26
C TYR A 353 44.46 44.77 9.91
N ASP A 354 45.22 44.61 8.84
CA ASP A 354 44.68 44.32 7.51
C ASP A 354 44.33 42.84 7.36
N CYS A 355 43.39 42.56 6.44
CA CYS A 355 43.01 41.21 6.02
C CYS A 355 43.66 40.86 4.66
N PRO A 356 44.94 40.43 4.62
CA PRO A 356 45.72 40.30 3.39
C PRO A 356 45.30 39.04 2.62
N ALA A 357 44.34 39.18 1.72
CA ALA A 357 43.82 38.02 1.01
C ALA A 357 44.81 37.39 0.01
N ASP A 358 45.74 38.18 -0.53
CA ASP A 358 46.88 37.66 -1.32
C ASP A 358 47.80 36.77 -0.48
N ALA A 359 47.97 37.08 0.82
CA ALA A 359 48.73 36.22 1.71
C ALA A 359 48.05 34.87 1.93
N ALA A 360 46.71 34.81 1.94
CA ALA A 360 45.98 33.56 2.08
C ALA A 360 46.25 32.62 0.89
N ARG A 361 46.32 33.15 -0.34
CA ARG A 361 46.71 32.39 -1.54
C ARG A 361 48.16 31.92 -1.52
N ALA A 362 49.08 32.77 -1.08
CA ALA A 362 50.47 32.38 -0.93
C ALA A 362 50.64 31.25 0.11
N ILE A 363 49.91 31.30 1.23
CA ILE A 363 49.85 30.23 2.23
C ILE A 363 49.29 28.93 1.65
N ASP A 364 48.26 29.03 0.80
CA ASP A 364 47.67 27.87 0.11
C ASP A 364 48.66 27.17 -0.82
N ALA A 365 49.40 27.95 -1.60
CA ALA A 365 50.45 27.46 -2.48
C ALA A 365 51.61 26.81 -1.68
N GLU A 366 51.98 27.40 -0.54
CA GLU A 366 53.08 26.91 0.31
C GLU A 366 52.73 25.63 1.07
N LEU A 367 51.52 25.55 1.64
CA LEU A 367 51.09 24.43 2.49
C LEU A 367 50.41 23.28 1.73
N GLY A 368 50.22 23.43 0.42
CA GLY A 368 49.65 22.43 -0.47
C GLY A 368 48.19 22.14 -0.17
N MET A 369 47.29 23.04 -0.58
CA MET A 369 45.82 23.03 -0.41
C MET A 369 45.32 23.27 1.03
N VAL A 370 44.93 24.50 1.33
CA VAL A 370 44.17 24.95 2.51
C VAL A 370 42.87 25.64 2.07
N ASP A 371 41.77 25.33 2.73
CA ASP A 371 40.43 25.80 2.39
C ASP A 371 40.12 27.19 2.95
N GLY A 372 40.96 27.69 3.86
CA GLY A 372 40.97 29.07 4.32
C GLY A 372 42.06 29.35 5.34
N VAL A 373 42.20 30.63 5.67
CA VAL A 373 43.24 31.15 6.56
C VAL A 373 42.63 32.14 7.55
N THR A 374 42.89 31.96 8.85
CA THR A 374 42.60 32.98 9.88
C THR A 374 43.87 33.75 10.20
N PHE A 375 43.81 35.08 10.05
CA PHE A 375 44.87 35.99 10.45
C PHE A 375 44.67 36.40 11.90
N VAL A 376 45.71 36.22 12.72
CA VAL A 376 45.67 36.55 14.15
C VAL A 376 46.69 37.62 14.50
N SER A 377 46.35 38.44 15.48
CA SER A 377 47.26 39.42 16.09
C SER A 377 48.44 38.72 16.80
N PRO A 378 49.52 39.45 17.16
CA PRO A 378 50.59 38.90 17.99
C PRO A 378 50.12 38.32 19.32
N GLY A 379 49.00 38.84 19.87
CA GLY A 379 48.34 38.34 21.08
C GLY A 379 47.40 37.16 20.86
N GLY A 380 47.22 36.69 19.62
CA GLY A 380 46.44 35.48 19.29
C GLY A 380 44.96 35.70 18.96
N ALA A 381 44.43 36.92 19.10
CA ALA A 381 43.06 37.24 18.72
C ALA A 381 42.88 37.24 17.19
N ALA A 382 41.77 36.67 16.68
CA ALA A 382 41.45 36.68 15.26
C ALA A 382 41.16 38.10 14.77
N ILE A 383 41.84 38.52 13.71
CA ILE A 383 41.64 39.81 13.04
C ILE A 383 40.64 39.65 11.90
N CYS A 384 40.80 38.61 11.09
CA CYS A 384 39.88 38.25 10.01
C CYS A 384 40.14 36.81 9.52
N SER A 385 39.26 36.30 8.68
CA SER A 385 39.45 35.03 7.97
C SER A 385 39.19 35.16 6.48
N VAL A 386 39.98 34.46 5.66
CA VAL A 386 39.82 34.39 4.20
C VAL A 386 39.45 32.96 3.82
N VAL A 387 38.30 32.79 3.18
CA VAL A 387 37.82 31.50 2.65
C VAL A 387 38.27 31.35 1.21
N LEU A 388 38.99 30.26 0.90
CA LEU A 388 39.51 29.97 -0.43
C LEU A 388 38.69 28.91 -1.17
N ARG A 389 38.00 28.01 -0.45
CA ARG A 389 37.22 26.92 -1.05
C ARG A 389 35.89 26.66 -0.33
N PRO A 390 34.90 26.00 -0.98
CA PRO A 390 33.62 25.68 -0.36
C PRO A 390 33.71 24.90 0.97
N ALA A 391 34.71 24.03 1.12
CA ALA A 391 34.96 23.30 2.38
C ALA A 391 35.28 24.25 3.55
N GLY A 392 35.96 25.36 3.27
CA GLY A 392 36.28 26.39 4.24
C GLY A 392 35.05 27.18 4.70
N ARG A 393 34.18 27.54 3.74
CA ARG A 393 32.87 28.15 4.03
C ARG A 393 32.05 27.24 4.94
N ALA A 394 31.93 25.97 4.57
CA ALA A 394 31.18 24.99 5.35
C ALA A 394 31.72 24.85 6.78
N TRP A 395 33.03 25.00 6.98
CA TRP A 395 33.61 24.97 8.33
C TRP A 395 33.22 26.18 9.18
N ILE A 396 33.34 27.40 8.61
CA ILE A 396 32.93 28.62 9.32
C ILE A 396 31.45 28.56 9.69
N GLU A 397 30.59 28.16 8.75
CA GLU A 397 29.15 28.00 8.99
C GLU A 397 28.86 26.99 10.10
N ALA A 398 29.56 25.84 10.10
CA ALA A 398 29.43 24.83 11.15
C ALA A 398 29.87 25.35 12.53
N ALA A 399 30.97 26.10 12.59
CA ALA A 399 31.49 26.64 13.84
C ALA A 399 30.63 27.80 14.38
N ALA A 400 30.10 28.66 13.50
CA ALA A 400 29.15 29.71 13.87
C ALA A 400 27.84 29.09 14.41
N ARG A 401 27.37 28.01 13.79
CA ARG A 401 26.22 27.22 14.26
C ARG A 401 26.45 26.63 15.64
N GLU A 402 27.61 26.01 15.85
CA GLU A 402 28.01 25.45 17.14
C GLU A 402 28.00 26.51 18.24
N ALA A 403 28.67 27.65 18.01
CA ALA A 403 28.70 28.76 18.97
C ALA A 403 27.29 29.30 19.27
N ARG A 404 26.45 29.48 18.23
CA ARG A 404 25.05 29.89 18.37
C ARG A 404 24.26 28.90 19.24
N VAL A 405 24.37 27.61 18.96
CA VAL A 405 23.67 26.56 19.73
C VAL A 405 24.16 26.52 21.17
N THR A 406 25.47 26.62 21.42
CA THR A 406 26.03 26.70 22.77
C THR A 406 25.44 27.89 23.55
N ALA A 407 25.39 29.07 22.95
CA ALA A 407 24.79 30.25 23.59
C ALA A 407 23.30 30.07 23.90
N LEU A 408 22.53 29.52 22.96
CA LEU A 408 21.08 29.31 23.14
C LEU A 408 20.77 28.24 24.19
N THR A 409 21.53 27.15 24.20
CA THR A 409 21.33 26.03 25.14
C THR A 409 21.75 26.35 26.58
N ALA A 410 22.45 27.46 26.80
CA ALA A 410 22.80 27.95 28.14
C ALA A 410 21.63 28.62 28.87
N ASP A 411 20.67 29.21 28.14
CA ASP A 411 19.52 29.92 28.73
C ASP A 411 18.37 28.97 29.11
N VAL A 412 18.49 28.36 30.29
CA VAL A 412 17.55 27.32 30.77
C VAL A 412 16.67 27.79 31.93
N ALA A 413 16.65 29.10 32.22
CA ALA A 413 15.95 29.66 33.39
C ALA A 413 14.43 29.38 33.35
N TRP A 414 13.84 29.37 32.15
CA TRP A 414 12.42 29.08 31.93
C TRP A 414 11.98 27.71 32.50
N HIS A 415 12.87 26.71 32.53
CA HIS A 415 12.53 25.38 33.00
C HIS A 415 12.27 25.35 34.51
N GLN A 416 12.86 26.26 35.27
CA GLN A 416 12.63 26.35 36.72
C GLN A 416 11.30 27.04 37.04
N ASP A 417 10.73 27.82 36.11
CA ASP A 417 9.43 28.46 36.27
C ASP A 417 8.28 27.52 35.84
N PRO A 418 7.40 27.06 36.78
CA PRO A 418 6.23 26.26 36.43
C PRO A 418 5.28 26.94 35.44
N LYS A 419 5.15 28.28 35.50
CA LYS A 419 4.26 29.03 34.59
C LYS A 419 4.80 29.06 33.17
N ALA A 420 6.11 29.32 33.01
CA ALA A 420 6.77 29.27 31.71
C ALA A 420 6.67 27.87 31.08
N ARG A 421 6.88 26.80 31.86
CA ARG A 421 6.69 25.42 31.38
C ARG A 421 5.26 25.13 30.93
N ALA A 422 4.26 25.54 31.71
CA ALA A 422 2.86 25.36 31.37
C ALA A 422 2.48 26.15 30.11
N ALA A 423 2.95 27.40 29.98
CA ALA A 423 2.72 28.22 28.80
C ALA A 423 3.35 27.62 27.53
N ALA A 424 4.58 27.11 27.60
CA ALA A 424 5.24 26.45 26.48
C ALA A 424 4.50 25.18 26.03
N LEU A 425 4.03 24.36 26.99
CA LEU A 425 3.23 23.16 26.70
C LEU A 425 1.89 23.50 26.04
N GLU A 426 1.21 24.54 26.52
CA GLU A 426 -0.08 24.93 25.96
C GLU A 426 0.05 25.56 24.57
N ALA A 427 1.07 26.39 24.35
CA ALA A 427 1.40 26.91 23.03
C ALA A 427 1.71 25.78 22.04
N LEU A 428 2.49 24.76 22.45
CA LEU A 428 2.76 23.60 21.62
C LEU A 428 1.50 22.79 21.32
N ARG A 429 0.63 22.55 22.32
CA ARG A 429 -0.64 21.84 22.13
C ARG A 429 -1.53 22.55 21.11
N ALA A 430 -1.71 23.86 21.27
CA ALA A 430 -2.51 24.67 20.34
C ALA A 430 -1.93 24.64 18.92
N ALA A 431 -0.61 24.82 18.78
CA ALA A 431 0.05 24.82 17.49
C ALA A 431 -0.01 23.46 16.77
N LEU A 432 0.04 22.34 17.50
CA LEU A 432 -0.14 21.00 16.93
C LEU A 432 -1.60 20.77 16.50
N ALA A 433 -2.57 21.26 17.29
CA ALA A 433 -3.99 21.14 16.96
C ALA A 433 -4.35 21.88 15.67
N GLU A 434 -3.72 23.03 15.38
CA GLU A 434 -3.85 23.74 14.08
C GLU A 434 -3.45 22.86 12.88
N GLU A 435 -2.44 22.00 13.07
CA GLU A 435 -2.00 21.05 12.03
C GLU A 435 -2.88 19.79 11.97
N GLY A 436 -3.94 19.68 12.78
CA GLY A 436 -4.73 18.45 12.94
C GLY A 436 -3.94 17.31 13.61
N LEU A 437 -2.88 17.64 14.36
CA LEU A 437 -2.09 16.71 15.15
C LEU A 437 -2.45 16.85 16.63
N GLU A 438 -2.22 15.79 17.40
CA GLU A 438 -2.57 15.82 18.81
C GLU A 438 -1.38 15.49 19.71
N LEU A 439 -1.14 16.37 20.68
CA LEU A 439 -0.19 16.19 21.77
C LEU A 439 -0.79 15.34 22.90
N ALA A 440 -0.52 14.04 22.88
CA ALA A 440 -1.04 13.11 23.90
C ALA A 440 -0.34 13.27 25.25
N ALA A 441 0.98 13.46 25.25
CA ALA A 441 1.78 13.70 26.45
C ALA A 441 3.09 14.41 26.07
N ALA A 442 3.72 15.09 27.04
CA ALA A 442 4.98 15.78 26.82
C ALA A 442 5.82 15.86 28.10
N ARG A 443 7.14 15.78 27.94
CA ARG A 443 8.14 16.04 28.97
C ARG A 443 9.11 17.08 28.41
N LEU A 444 9.13 18.25 29.03
CA LEU A 444 10.07 19.31 28.67
C LEU A 444 11.23 19.31 29.66
N GLU A 445 12.43 19.15 29.13
CA GLU A 445 13.71 19.27 29.83
C GLU A 445 14.43 20.55 29.35
N PRO A 446 15.48 21.03 30.05
CA PRO A 446 16.18 22.26 29.70
C PRO A 446 16.62 22.39 28.23
N THR A 447 17.07 21.28 27.63
CA THR A 447 17.61 21.24 26.25
C THR A 447 16.96 20.17 25.36
N ARG A 448 15.93 19.49 25.87
CA ARG A 448 15.28 18.36 25.19
C ARG A 448 13.77 18.42 25.41
N ALA A 449 12.99 18.15 24.37
CA ALA A 449 11.55 17.99 24.48
C ALA A 449 11.14 16.63 23.93
N GLN A 450 10.51 15.82 24.77
CA GLN A 450 9.94 14.54 24.40
C GLN A 450 8.42 14.67 24.33
N ILE A 451 7.84 14.29 23.20
CA ILE A 451 6.39 14.34 22.98
C ILE A 451 5.86 12.97 22.52
N GLU A 452 4.64 12.65 22.95
CA GLU A 452 3.85 11.57 22.37
C GLU A 452 2.82 12.19 21.41
N LEU A 453 2.94 11.84 20.12
CA LEU A 453 2.17 12.42 19.03
C LEU A 453 1.15 11.41 18.50
N ARG A 454 -0.11 11.81 18.43
CA ARG A 454 -1.16 11.09 17.68
C ARG A 454 -1.37 11.77 16.33
N ASN A 455 -1.49 10.96 15.29
CA ASN A 455 -1.66 11.41 13.91
C ASN A 455 -3.02 10.96 13.34
N PRO A 456 -4.11 11.72 13.55
CA PRO A 456 -5.42 11.38 13.01
C PRO A 456 -5.60 11.79 11.54
N ARG A 457 -4.81 12.77 11.05
CA ARG A 457 -5.01 13.43 9.75
C ARG A 457 -4.16 12.82 8.63
N TYR A 458 -2.84 12.82 8.79
CA TYR A 458 -1.90 12.52 7.71
C TYR A 458 -1.72 11.02 7.53
N ARG A 459 -1.72 10.55 6.28
CA ARG A 459 -1.42 9.15 5.97
C ARG A 459 0.04 8.82 6.21
N HIS A 460 0.95 9.73 5.86
CA HIS A 460 2.38 9.56 6.04
C HIS A 460 2.81 10.06 7.41
N ASN A 461 3.41 9.17 8.21
CA ASN A 461 3.91 9.52 9.52
C ASN A 461 5.11 10.47 9.42
N ALA A 462 5.90 10.40 8.35
CA ALA A 462 7.00 11.33 8.12
C ALA A 462 6.52 12.79 8.00
N GLN A 463 5.41 13.04 7.31
CA GLN A 463 4.77 14.36 7.21
C GLN A 463 4.33 14.85 8.59
N ALA A 464 3.60 14.01 9.36
CA ALA A 464 3.17 14.35 10.71
C ALA A 464 4.35 14.70 11.64
N VAL A 465 5.47 13.98 11.54
CA VAL A 465 6.68 14.27 12.32
C VAL A 465 7.30 15.60 11.89
N GLY A 466 7.39 15.88 10.59
CA GLY A 466 7.93 17.15 10.09
C GLY A 466 7.09 18.36 10.50
N ARG A 467 5.76 18.26 10.37
CA ARG A 467 4.78 19.25 10.88
C ARG A 467 4.93 19.47 12.37
N ALA A 468 5.02 18.38 13.15
CA ALA A 468 5.23 18.48 14.60
C ALA A 468 6.58 19.15 14.93
N ALA A 469 7.65 18.78 14.25
CA ALA A 469 8.98 19.35 14.45
C ALA A 469 9.03 20.85 14.12
N ALA A 470 8.31 21.29 13.08
CA ALA A 470 8.16 22.70 12.75
C ALA A 470 7.45 23.48 13.86
N ARG A 471 6.33 22.94 14.39
CA ARG A 471 5.62 23.57 15.52
C ARG A 471 6.44 23.56 16.80
N MET A 472 7.18 22.49 17.08
CA MET A 472 8.14 22.44 18.19
C MET A 472 9.23 23.50 18.04
N ALA A 473 9.77 23.70 16.83
CA ALA A 473 10.75 24.75 16.55
C ALA A 473 10.16 26.16 16.65
N ALA A 474 8.86 26.34 16.45
CA ALA A 474 8.22 27.65 16.55
C ALA A 474 7.84 28.01 17.99
N THR A 475 7.37 27.05 18.79
CA THR A 475 6.76 27.32 20.11
C THR A 475 7.68 27.06 21.30
N LEU A 476 8.65 26.13 21.18
CA LEU A 476 9.48 25.74 22.31
C LEU A 476 10.62 26.75 22.56
N PRO A 477 11.00 26.95 23.84
CA PRO A 477 12.09 27.85 24.22
C PRO A 477 13.38 27.61 23.43
N PRO A 478 14.18 28.66 23.14
CA PRO A 478 15.35 28.52 22.27
C PRO A 478 16.41 27.55 22.78
N SER A 479 16.48 27.26 24.08
CA SER A 479 17.43 26.30 24.65
C SER A 479 17.14 24.85 24.28
N VAL A 480 15.91 24.52 23.87
CA VAL A 480 15.52 23.17 23.48
C VAL A 480 16.13 22.84 22.12
N GLU A 481 17.10 21.93 22.10
CA GLU A 481 17.85 21.53 20.91
C GLU A 481 17.45 20.14 20.40
N LEU A 482 17.06 19.23 21.28
CA LEU A 482 16.64 17.87 20.91
C LEU A 482 15.13 17.73 20.93
N PHE A 483 14.56 17.27 19.83
CA PHE A 483 13.14 16.92 19.72
C PHE A 483 13.01 15.41 19.60
N ASP A 484 12.31 14.79 20.53
CA ASP A 484 11.96 13.38 20.46
C ASP A 484 10.46 13.25 20.23
N VAL A 485 10.09 12.85 19.02
CA VAL A 485 8.70 12.66 18.62
C VAL A 485 8.39 11.17 18.64
N THR A 486 7.69 10.72 19.68
CA THR A 486 7.21 9.35 19.80
C THR A 486 5.84 9.22 19.15
N LEU A 487 5.73 8.36 18.12
CA LEU A 487 4.47 8.11 17.41
C LEU A 487 3.58 7.16 18.21
N LEU A 488 2.32 7.55 18.42
CA LEU A 488 1.29 6.71 19.04
C LEU A 488 0.29 6.19 18.01
N GLU A 489 -0.01 4.88 18.06
CA GLU A 489 -1.12 4.25 17.35
C GLU A 489 -2.03 3.57 18.38
N SER A 490 -3.30 3.97 18.48
CA SER A 490 -4.24 3.55 19.55
C SER A 490 -3.62 3.54 20.97
N SER A 491 -2.92 4.60 21.37
CA SER A 491 -2.18 4.74 22.66
C SER A 491 -0.90 3.88 22.82
N LEU A 492 -0.55 3.06 21.83
CA LEU A 492 0.64 2.23 21.83
C LEU A 492 1.83 3.02 21.22
N PRO A 493 2.91 3.26 21.97
CA PRO A 493 4.09 3.93 21.46
C PRO A 493 4.88 3.01 20.53
N THR A 494 5.07 3.44 19.29
CA THR A 494 5.70 2.64 18.23
C THR A 494 7.21 2.89 18.19
N VAL A 495 7.62 3.98 17.54
CA VAL A 495 9.00 4.46 17.43
C VAL A 495 9.13 5.89 17.95
N THR A 496 10.36 6.27 18.28
CA THR A 496 10.74 7.66 18.52
C THR A 496 11.63 8.16 17.39
N VAL A 497 11.26 9.31 16.83
CA VAL A 497 12.09 10.07 15.89
C VAL A 497 12.75 11.20 16.64
N GLN A 498 14.07 11.13 16.77
CA GLN A 498 14.90 12.17 17.35
C GLN A 498 15.44 13.09 16.26
N LEU A 499 15.22 14.38 16.43
CA LEU A 499 15.65 15.45 15.54
C LEU A 499 16.45 16.49 16.32
N ARG A 500 17.39 17.15 15.66
CA ARG A 500 18.11 18.30 16.19
C ARG A 500 17.53 19.57 15.61
N ARG A 501 17.10 20.49 16.46
CA ARG A 501 16.47 21.75 16.06
C ARG A 501 17.40 22.59 15.17
N SER A 502 18.69 22.68 15.51
CA SER A 502 19.65 23.40 14.68
C SER A 502 19.73 22.87 13.25
N LEU A 503 19.75 21.54 13.09
CA LEU A 503 19.75 20.93 11.76
C LEU A 503 18.46 21.21 10.99
N LEU A 504 17.30 21.18 11.66
CA LEU A 504 16.02 21.51 11.02
C LEU A 504 15.99 22.96 10.53
N GLU A 505 16.46 23.90 11.36
CA GLU A 505 16.54 25.34 11.02
C GLU A 505 17.40 25.59 9.78
N ASP A 506 18.46 24.81 9.60
CA ASP A 506 19.37 24.95 8.46
C ASP A 506 18.85 24.27 7.19
N GLN A 507 18.04 23.22 7.35
CA GLN A 507 17.56 22.38 6.25
C GLN A 507 16.23 22.84 5.66
N ALA A 508 15.43 23.61 6.40
CA ALA A 508 14.08 23.99 5.99
C ALA A 508 14.01 24.76 4.66
N GLY A 509 15.08 25.48 4.30
CA GLY A 509 15.19 26.20 3.02
C GLY A 509 16.10 25.53 1.99
N ASP A 510 16.66 24.35 2.29
CA ASP A 510 17.61 23.66 1.42
C ASP A 510 16.85 22.79 0.40
N PRO A 511 17.11 22.89 -0.91
CA PRO A 511 16.51 22.00 -1.91
C PRO A 511 16.72 20.49 -1.64
N ASP A 512 17.78 20.12 -0.93
CA ASP A 512 18.09 18.75 -0.49
C ASP A 512 17.68 18.48 0.98
N GLY A 513 16.84 19.35 1.56
CA GLY A 513 16.43 19.31 2.96
C GLY A 513 15.77 17.98 3.37
N ALA A 514 15.02 17.33 2.48
CA ALA A 514 14.41 16.03 2.76
C ALA A 514 15.47 14.93 3.02
N ARG A 515 16.48 14.82 2.14
CA ARG A 515 17.55 13.84 2.31
C ARG A 515 18.43 14.17 3.51
N ARG A 516 18.76 15.45 3.72
CA ARG A 516 19.60 15.90 4.84
C ARG A 516 18.92 15.70 6.19
N SER A 517 17.62 15.99 6.30
CA SER A 517 16.84 15.74 7.52
C SER A 517 16.76 14.26 7.85
N TRP A 518 16.61 13.38 6.86
CA TRP A 518 16.66 11.93 7.07
C TRP A 518 18.02 11.47 7.63
N LEU A 519 19.13 11.98 7.07
CA LEU A 519 20.47 11.63 7.54
C LEU A 519 20.76 12.15 8.96
N GLY A 520 20.15 13.28 9.34
CA GLY A 520 20.24 13.83 10.70
C GLY A 520 19.27 13.19 11.71
N ALA A 521 18.20 12.55 11.23
CA ALA A 521 17.19 11.92 12.08
C ALA A 521 17.68 10.58 12.63
N ARG A 522 17.39 10.33 13.92
CA ARG A 522 17.56 9.01 14.53
C ARG A 522 16.20 8.40 14.81
N VAL A 523 15.94 7.24 14.23
CA VAL A 523 14.71 6.46 14.47
C VAL A 523 15.08 5.23 15.29
N PHE A 524 14.43 5.06 16.44
CA PHE A 524 14.63 3.91 17.33
C PHE A 524 13.32 3.51 18.01
N ASP A 525 13.30 2.29 18.55
CA ASP A 525 12.18 1.74 19.29
C ASP A 525 11.78 2.64 20.48
N ALA A 526 10.48 2.93 20.63
CA ALA A 526 10.01 3.74 21.74
C ALA A 526 10.21 3.01 23.07
N ASP A 527 10.83 3.66 24.05
CA ASP A 527 11.08 3.09 25.38
C ASP A 527 9.80 3.16 26.24
N PRO A 528 9.24 2.02 26.69
CA PRO A 528 8.04 2.00 27.51
C PRO A 528 8.21 2.65 28.88
N ASP A 529 9.43 2.70 29.43
CA ASP A 529 9.71 3.23 30.77
C ASP A 529 10.00 4.74 30.74
N ALA A 530 10.47 5.25 29.60
CA ALA A 530 10.80 6.67 29.42
C ALA A 530 9.62 7.54 28.97
N ARG A 531 8.36 7.09 29.13
CA ARG A 531 7.18 7.81 28.64
C ARG A 531 6.87 9.07 29.49
N PRO A 532 6.55 10.22 28.88
CA PRO A 532 6.02 11.37 29.60
C PRO A 532 4.72 11.04 30.34
N ALA A 533 4.37 11.75 31.41
CA ALA A 533 3.06 11.57 32.08
C ALA A 533 1.93 12.20 31.23
N PRO A 534 0.73 11.60 31.18
CA PRO A 534 -0.40 12.22 30.50
C PRO A 534 -0.86 13.46 31.28
N PRO A 535 -1.37 14.51 30.62
CA PRO A 535 -1.88 15.69 31.31
C PRO A 535 -3.12 15.36 32.17
N PRO A 536 -3.43 16.17 33.20
CA PRO A 536 -4.68 16.05 33.94
C PRO A 536 -5.89 16.12 32.99
N GLY A 537 -6.87 15.24 33.18
CA GLY A 537 -8.05 15.18 32.31
C GLY A 537 -7.79 14.54 30.94
N ALA A 538 -6.61 13.96 30.68
CA ALA A 538 -6.32 13.25 29.44
C ALA A 538 -7.24 12.05 29.20
N TYR A 539 -7.80 11.46 30.25
CA TYR A 539 -8.72 10.32 30.21
C TYR A 539 -9.90 10.58 31.17
N PRO A 540 -11.10 10.03 30.89
CA PRO A 540 -11.43 9.21 29.73
C PRO A 540 -11.58 10.03 28.44
N ARG A 541 -11.35 9.39 27.29
CA ARG A 541 -11.54 10.02 25.97
C ARG A 541 -12.60 9.30 25.18
N LEU A 542 -13.67 10.02 24.85
CA LEU A 542 -14.72 9.52 23.99
C LEU A 542 -14.46 9.96 22.55
N SER A 543 -14.56 9.01 21.63
CA SER A 543 -14.69 9.26 20.20
C SER A 543 -15.87 8.48 19.67
N TRP A 544 -16.59 9.04 18.70
CA TRP A 544 -17.70 8.36 18.06
C TRP A 544 -17.83 8.81 16.60
N SER A 545 -18.42 7.97 15.78
CA SER A 545 -18.74 8.27 14.39
C SER A 545 -20.02 7.55 13.96
N LEU A 546 -20.71 8.13 12.99
CA LEU A 546 -21.84 7.52 12.31
C LEU A 546 -21.52 7.52 10.81
N THR A 547 -21.26 6.34 10.25
CA THR A 547 -20.78 6.19 8.87
C THR A 547 -21.75 5.34 8.05
N PRO A 548 -22.21 5.83 6.88
CA PRO A 548 -22.91 4.96 5.94
C PRO A 548 -21.91 3.98 5.33
N THR A 549 -22.25 2.69 5.29
CA THR A 549 -21.44 1.67 4.64
C THR A 549 -22.29 0.92 3.61
N VAL A 550 -21.64 0.50 2.52
CA VAL A 550 -22.28 -0.26 1.44
C VAL A 550 -21.58 -1.62 1.32
N PRO A 551 -21.84 -2.58 2.23
CA PRO A 551 -21.32 -3.93 2.04
C PRO A 551 -21.90 -4.52 0.76
N VAL A 552 -21.04 -5.20 0.02
CA VAL A 552 -21.39 -5.89 -1.21
C VAL A 552 -21.05 -7.37 -1.05
N ASN A 553 -21.98 -8.23 -1.46
CA ASN A 553 -21.70 -9.64 -1.69
C ASN A 553 -21.65 -9.83 -3.21
N LEU A 554 -20.45 -10.09 -3.70
CA LEU A 554 -20.22 -10.37 -5.11
C LEU A 554 -20.26 -11.88 -5.30
N PHE A 555 -20.67 -12.30 -6.50
CA PHE A 555 -20.53 -13.70 -6.93
C PHE A 555 -21.48 -14.68 -6.23
N ASP A 556 -22.63 -14.20 -5.76
CA ASP A 556 -23.71 -15.03 -5.22
C ASP A 556 -24.43 -15.80 -6.36
N PRO A 557 -24.62 -17.13 -6.24
CA PRO A 557 -25.21 -17.94 -7.31
C PRO A 557 -26.68 -17.62 -7.64
N ASP A 558 -27.43 -17.02 -6.72
CA ASP A 558 -28.85 -16.70 -6.96
C ASP A 558 -28.99 -15.27 -7.49
N GLU A 559 -28.14 -14.35 -7.02
CA GLU A 559 -28.11 -12.95 -7.48
C GLU A 559 -26.65 -12.43 -7.51
N PRO A 560 -26.02 -12.28 -8.69
CA PRO A 560 -24.57 -12.05 -8.83
C PRO A 560 -23.98 -10.86 -8.07
N LEU A 561 -24.81 -9.88 -7.71
CA LEU A 561 -24.47 -8.72 -6.92
C LEU A 561 -25.61 -8.45 -5.93
N ARG A 562 -25.31 -8.58 -4.64
CA ARG A 562 -26.17 -8.09 -3.56
C ARG A 562 -25.45 -6.97 -2.82
N ALA A 563 -26.21 -6.00 -2.33
CA ALA A 563 -25.66 -4.91 -1.55
C ALA A 563 -26.68 -4.41 -0.53
N ASP A 564 -26.18 -3.94 0.61
CA ASP A 564 -26.97 -3.17 1.56
C ASP A 564 -26.44 -1.75 1.65
N LEU A 565 -27.31 -0.80 2.00
CA LEU A 565 -26.94 0.45 2.64
C LEU A 565 -27.16 0.30 4.15
N ARG A 566 -26.08 0.40 4.93
CA ARG A 566 -26.11 0.29 6.39
C ARG A 566 -25.65 1.60 7.02
N LEU A 567 -26.27 1.99 8.13
CA LEU A 567 -25.74 3.02 9.03
C LEU A 567 -24.99 2.33 10.17
N VAL A 568 -23.70 2.67 10.31
CA VAL A 568 -22.82 2.09 11.33
C VAL A 568 -22.45 3.17 12.34
N ALA A 569 -22.86 2.98 13.60
CA ALA A 569 -22.42 3.78 14.73
C ALA A 569 -21.21 3.09 15.39
N SER A 570 -20.08 3.78 15.44
CA SER A 570 -18.88 3.32 16.15
C SER A 570 -18.57 4.26 17.31
N GLY A 571 -18.30 3.71 18.48
CA GLY A 571 -17.89 4.47 19.67
C GLY A 571 -16.66 3.82 20.31
N ALA A 572 -15.73 4.64 20.78
CA ALA A 572 -14.58 4.19 21.54
C ALA A 572 -14.33 5.11 22.74
N VAL A 573 -14.10 4.51 23.90
CA VAL A 573 -13.72 5.20 25.14
C VAL A 573 -12.34 4.71 25.58
N GLU A 574 -11.32 5.55 25.46
CA GLU A 574 -10.02 5.30 26.09
C GLU A 574 -10.12 5.65 27.58
N LEU A 575 -10.11 4.64 28.46
CA LEU A 575 -10.27 4.81 29.91
C LEU A 575 -8.95 5.16 30.59
N ALA A 576 -7.85 4.65 30.05
CA ALA A 576 -6.49 4.91 30.49
C ALA A 576 -5.53 4.64 29.33
N ARG A 577 -4.23 4.85 29.55
CA ARG A 577 -3.20 4.49 28.55
C ARG A 577 -3.31 3.02 28.17
N GLY A 578 -3.55 2.79 26.88
CA GLY A 578 -3.65 1.45 26.30
C GLY A 578 -4.96 0.73 26.61
N LEU A 579 -5.77 1.19 27.57
CA LEU A 579 -7.06 0.59 27.91
C LEU A 579 -8.20 1.33 27.22
N SER A 580 -8.88 0.63 26.32
CA SER A 580 -10.03 1.18 25.59
C SER A 580 -11.21 0.22 25.59
N VAL A 581 -12.42 0.77 25.54
CA VAL A 581 -13.66 0.02 25.30
C VAL A 581 -14.24 0.52 23.98
N THR A 582 -14.47 -0.39 23.05
CA THR A 582 -15.02 -0.10 21.73
C THR A 582 -16.38 -0.76 21.55
N ALA A 583 -17.28 -0.08 20.86
CA ALA A 583 -18.60 -0.58 20.50
C ALA A 583 -18.90 -0.24 19.04
N ARG A 584 -19.47 -1.19 18.31
CA ARG A 584 -19.87 -1.03 16.91
C ARG A 584 -21.27 -1.61 16.71
N GLY A 585 -22.21 -0.73 16.42
CA GLY A 585 -23.58 -1.08 16.09
C GLY A 585 -23.88 -0.77 14.63
N ALA A 586 -24.64 -1.63 13.97
CA ALA A 586 -25.00 -1.45 12.56
C ALA A 586 -26.48 -1.71 12.34
N LYS A 587 -27.11 -0.84 11.54
CA LYS A 587 -28.52 -0.94 11.15
C LYS A 587 -28.62 -0.94 9.63
N ARG A 588 -29.32 -1.91 9.05
CA ARG A 588 -29.66 -1.91 7.63
C ARG A 588 -30.74 -0.86 7.39
N VAL A 589 -30.53 -0.02 6.38
CA VAL A 589 -31.52 0.97 5.92
C VAL A 589 -32.32 0.38 4.76
N VAL A 590 -31.62 -0.16 3.77
CA VAL A 590 -32.19 -0.84 2.60
C VAL A 590 -31.15 -1.82 2.07
N GLY A 591 -31.57 -2.91 1.43
CA GLY A 591 -30.63 -3.87 0.87
C GLY A 591 -31.25 -5.22 0.53
N THR A 592 -30.41 -6.12 0.04
CA THR A 592 -30.81 -7.48 -0.38
C THR A 592 -29.92 -8.58 0.19
N LEU A 593 -28.98 -8.27 1.10
CA LEU A 593 -28.09 -9.27 1.70
C LEU A 593 -28.81 -10.21 2.67
N ASP A 594 -29.94 -9.81 3.24
CA ASP A 594 -30.79 -10.65 4.10
C ASP A 594 -31.65 -11.66 3.34
N GLN A 595 -31.72 -11.52 2.01
CA GLN A 595 -32.47 -12.41 1.13
C GLN A 595 -31.66 -13.64 0.69
N ILE A 596 -30.43 -13.79 1.20
CA ILE A 596 -29.62 -14.99 0.99
C ILE A 596 -30.25 -16.14 1.77
N THR A 597 -30.85 -17.10 1.07
CA THR A 597 -31.54 -18.25 1.67
C THR A 597 -30.69 -19.53 1.68
N ARG A 598 -29.51 -19.51 1.07
CA ARG A 598 -28.65 -20.69 0.98
C ARG A 598 -28.08 -21.05 2.35
N GLU A 599 -28.41 -22.24 2.81
CA GLU A 599 -27.86 -22.82 4.03
C GLU A 599 -26.43 -23.35 3.81
N SER A 600 -25.64 -23.40 4.88
CA SER A 600 -24.32 -24.01 4.85
C SER A 600 -24.43 -25.51 4.53
N ASN A 601 -23.57 -25.99 3.64
CA ASN A 601 -23.36 -27.41 3.39
C ASN A 601 -22.01 -27.91 3.91
N SER A 602 -21.40 -27.15 4.82
CA SER A 602 -20.15 -27.51 5.48
C SER A 602 -20.36 -28.67 6.45
N THR A 603 -19.42 -29.60 6.51
CA THR A 603 -19.41 -30.68 7.52
C THR A 603 -18.56 -30.31 8.74
N LEU A 604 -17.74 -29.27 8.62
CA LEU A 604 -16.95 -28.69 9.71
C LEU A 604 -17.85 -27.88 10.65
N PRO A 605 -17.40 -27.54 11.87
CA PRO A 605 -18.06 -26.53 12.67
C PRO A 605 -18.29 -25.23 11.89
N HIS A 606 -19.52 -24.72 11.88
CA HIS A 606 -19.91 -23.55 11.09
C HIS A 606 -19.39 -22.25 11.69
N VAL A 607 -18.14 -21.90 11.42
CA VAL A 607 -17.50 -20.70 11.98
C VAL A 607 -17.60 -19.47 11.09
N ARG A 608 -17.90 -19.65 9.79
CA ARG A 608 -18.12 -18.57 8.80
C ARG A 608 -19.22 -18.89 7.78
N SER A 609 -19.53 -20.16 7.56
CA SER A 609 -20.48 -20.59 6.52
C SER A 609 -21.93 -20.18 6.78
N ASP A 610 -22.31 -19.96 8.04
CA ASP A 610 -23.64 -19.50 8.45
C ASP A 610 -23.85 -17.98 8.33
N PHE A 611 -22.99 -17.26 7.60
CA PHE A 611 -23.05 -15.79 7.45
C PHE A 611 -24.43 -15.27 7.00
N ALA A 612 -25.20 -16.05 6.22
CA ALA A 612 -26.54 -15.69 5.79
C ALA A 612 -27.52 -15.54 6.97
N LEU A 613 -27.41 -16.38 8.00
CA LEU A 613 -28.22 -16.28 9.22
C LEU A 613 -27.92 -14.98 9.96
N TYR A 614 -26.63 -14.65 10.12
CA TYR A 614 -26.19 -13.39 10.73
C TYR A 614 -26.69 -12.15 9.98
N LEU A 615 -26.72 -12.16 8.64
CA LEU A 615 -27.22 -11.04 7.83
C LEU A 615 -28.75 -10.85 7.95
N ARG A 616 -29.48 -11.96 8.10
CA ARG A 616 -30.95 -11.96 8.21
C ARG A 616 -31.43 -11.57 9.60
N GLU A 617 -30.80 -12.10 10.65
CA GLU A 617 -31.24 -11.93 12.04
C GLU A 617 -30.56 -10.73 12.73
N GLY A 618 -29.35 -10.36 12.32
CA GLY A 618 -28.57 -9.24 12.86
C GLY A 618 -28.97 -7.87 12.31
N ASP A 619 -30.22 -7.46 12.49
CA ASP A 619 -30.66 -6.09 12.15
C ASP A 619 -31.63 -5.48 13.19
N PRO A 620 -31.18 -4.57 14.08
CA PRO A 620 -29.81 -4.07 14.19
C PRO A 620 -28.85 -5.10 14.81
N ALA A 621 -27.60 -5.08 14.38
CA ALA A 621 -26.52 -5.89 14.94
C ALA A 621 -25.64 -5.07 15.89
N LEU A 622 -25.25 -5.68 17.01
CA LEU A 622 -24.09 -5.25 17.80
C LEU A 622 -22.88 -6.04 17.31
N GLU A 623 -22.21 -5.53 16.29
CA GLU A 623 -21.07 -6.21 15.65
C GLU A 623 -19.87 -6.36 16.58
N ARG A 624 -19.72 -5.43 17.54
CA ARG A 624 -18.62 -5.44 18.52
C ARG A 624 -19.00 -4.71 19.81
N LEU A 625 -18.51 -5.25 20.91
CA LEU A 625 -18.40 -4.60 22.21
C LEU A 625 -17.22 -5.23 22.95
N SER A 626 -16.03 -4.65 22.83
CA SER A 626 -14.80 -5.23 23.37
C SER A 626 -13.99 -4.23 24.19
N ALA A 627 -13.31 -4.73 25.20
CA ALA A 627 -12.26 -4.02 25.92
C ALA A 627 -10.89 -4.50 25.43
N ASP A 628 -10.03 -3.57 25.04
CA ASP A 628 -8.67 -3.82 24.61
C ASP A 628 -7.66 -3.17 25.56
N PHE A 629 -6.64 -3.91 25.96
CA PHE A 629 -5.48 -3.42 26.69
C PHE A 629 -4.21 -3.60 25.85
N LEU A 630 -3.68 -2.49 25.35
CA LEU A 630 -2.46 -2.39 24.56
C LEU A 630 -1.29 -1.94 25.44
N PHE A 631 -0.18 -2.67 25.38
CA PHE A 631 0.97 -2.41 26.23
C PHE A 631 2.27 -2.78 25.52
N LYS A 632 3.39 -2.36 26.11
CA LYS A 632 4.71 -2.56 25.55
C LYS A 632 5.66 -3.11 26.62
N PRO A 633 5.87 -4.44 26.69
CA PRO A 633 6.73 -5.06 27.70
C PRO A 633 8.22 -4.71 27.59
N ALA A 634 8.69 -4.40 26.39
CA ALA A 634 10.07 -4.07 26.09
C ALA A 634 10.13 -3.17 24.84
N PRO A 635 11.24 -2.44 24.57
CA PRO A 635 11.32 -1.53 23.43
C PRO A 635 10.93 -2.13 22.07
N ALA A 636 11.20 -3.41 21.81
CA ALA A 636 10.84 -4.06 20.55
C ALA A 636 9.66 -5.04 20.67
N VAL A 637 8.98 -5.11 21.82
CA VAL A 637 7.90 -6.08 22.10
C VAL A 637 6.62 -5.32 22.40
N PHE A 638 5.57 -5.65 21.66
CA PHE A 638 4.23 -5.09 21.79
C PHE A 638 3.28 -6.18 22.28
N GLY A 639 2.26 -5.79 23.05
CA GLY A 639 1.27 -6.71 23.60
C GLY A 639 -0.15 -6.17 23.49
N ARG A 640 -1.10 -7.08 23.32
CA ARG A 640 -2.54 -6.81 23.34
C ARG A 640 -3.25 -7.89 24.14
N VAL A 641 -4.23 -7.48 24.94
CA VAL A 641 -5.27 -8.35 25.49
C VAL A 641 -6.63 -7.78 25.13
N SER A 642 -7.53 -8.61 24.61
CA SER A 642 -8.88 -8.21 24.18
C SER A 642 -9.92 -9.12 24.80
N ALA A 643 -11.04 -8.58 25.26
CA ALA A 643 -12.14 -9.36 25.82
C ALA A 643 -13.51 -8.75 25.48
N GLY A 644 -14.53 -9.60 25.29
CA GLY A 644 -15.91 -9.19 25.05
C GLY A 644 -16.52 -9.79 23.79
N LEU A 645 -17.39 -9.04 23.11
CA LEU A 645 -17.94 -9.38 21.80
C LEU A 645 -16.92 -8.90 20.75
N LEU A 646 -16.02 -9.78 20.33
CA LEU A 646 -14.81 -9.42 19.57
C LEU A 646 -15.10 -9.16 18.08
N GLU A 647 -16.03 -9.92 17.52
CA GLU A 647 -16.48 -9.83 16.13
C GLU A 647 -17.96 -10.26 16.03
N PRO A 648 -18.63 -10.13 14.86
CA PRO A 648 -20.02 -10.52 14.70
C PRO A 648 -20.35 -11.95 15.15
N MET A 649 -19.46 -12.91 14.89
CA MET A 649 -19.69 -14.34 15.10
C MET A 649 -19.09 -14.91 16.39
N PHE A 650 -18.14 -14.23 17.03
CA PHE A 650 -17.45 -14.77 18.21
C PHE A 650 -17.27 -13.73 19.32
N ALA A 651 -17.47 -14.19 20.55
CA ALA A 651 -17.16 -13.48 21.78
C ALA A 651 -16.12 -14.27 22.57
N GLY A 652 -15.32 -13.62 23.40
CA GLY A 652 -14.34 -14.31 24.23
C GLY A 652 -13.19 -13.43 24.66
N ILE A 653 -12.03 -14.06 24.85
CA ILE A 653 -10.78 -13.41 25.26
C ILE A 653 -9.65 -13.81 24.32
N GLY A 654 -8.76 -12.87 24.02
CA GLY A 654 -7.58 -13.10 23.20
C GLY A 654 -6.38 -12.29 23.68
N ALA A 655 -5.19 -12.81 23.46
CA ALA A 655 -3.93 -12.13 23.72
C ALA A 655 -2.98 -12.28 22.53
N GLU A 656 -2.18 -11.25 22.29
CA GLU A 656 -1.18 -11.21 21.22
C GLU A 656 0.10 -10.58 21.76
N LEU A 657 1.25 -11.15 21.40
CA LEU A 657 2.57 -10.54 21.55
C LEU A 657 3.22 -10.43 20.19
N LEU A 658 3.82 -9.29 19.91
CA LEU A 658 4.56 -9.02 18.67
C LEU A 658 5.96 -8.51 19.00
N TRP A 659 6.98 -9.21 18.55
CA TRP A 659 8.33 -8.69 18.48
C TRP A 659 8.56 -8.02 17.11
N LYS A 660 8.85 -6.72 17.12
CA LYS A 660 9.18 -5.94 15.93
C LYS A 660 10.12 -4.80 16.29
N ARG A 661 11.39 -4.91 15.89
CA ARG A 661 12.36 -3.82 16.02
C ARG A 661 12.14 -2.73 14.96
N ALA A 662 12.44 -1.48 15.31
CA ALA A 662 12.32 -0.33 14.42
C ALA A 662 13.24 -0.42 13.19
N ASP A 663 14.39 -1.11 13.29
CA ASP A 663 15.43 -1.17 12.25
C ASP A 663 15.42 -2.46 11.41
N LEU A 664 14.55 -3.42 11.73
CA LEU A 664 14.45 -4.69 11.00
C LEU A 664 13.19 -4.78 10.14
N PRO A 665 13.25 -5.43 8.97
CA PRO A 665 12.07 -5.68 8.13
C PRO A 665 11.20 -6.86 8.61
N LEU A 666 11.65 -7.59 9.64
CA LEU A 666 11.02 -8.81 10.16
C LEU A 666 10.20 -8.49 11.43
N GLY A 667 9.01 -9.09 11.54
CA GLY A 667 8.23 -9.15 12.77
C GLY A 667 7.84 -10.59 13.11
N LEU A 668 7.78 -10.92 14.39
CA LEU A 668 7.40 -12.24 14.90
C LEU A 668 6.25 -12.08 15.90
N GLY A 669 5.11 -12.69 15.62
CA GLY A 669 3.91 -12.62 16.46
C GLY A 669 3.53 -13.96 17.04
N VAL A 670 2.94 -13.95 18.23
CA VAL A 670 2.19 -15.10 18.78
C VAL A 670 0.84 -14.60 19.27
N GLU A 671 -0.21 -15.37 19.03
CA GLU A 671 -1.54 -15.09 19.53
C GLU A 671 -2.21 -16.34 20.11
N LEU A 672 -3.10 -16.13 21.07
CA LEU A 672 -3.93 -17.15 21.69
C LEU A 672 -5.31 -16.56 21.92
N ASN A 673 -6.37 -17.25 21.49
CA ASN A 673 -7.74 -16.83 21.71
C ASN A 673 -8.57 -18.00 22.23
N HIS A 674 -9.47 -17.71 23.16
CA HIS A 674 -10.50 -18.63 23.62
C HIS A 674 -11.85 -17.96 23.43
N VAL A 675 -12.66 -18.52 22.54
CA VAL A 675 -13.88 -17.86 22.04
C VAL A 675 -15.06 -18.82 21.98
N ARG A 676 -16.24 -18.25 22.12
CA ARG A 676 -17.53 -18.91 22.00
C ARG A 676 -18.35 -18.22 20.92
N GLN A 677 -19.05 -19.01 20.12
CA GLN A 677 -19.83 -18.50 19.00
C GLN A 677 -21.03 -17.70 19.51
N ARG A 678 -21.37 -16.62 18.81
CA ARG A 678 -22.48 -15.71 19.13
C ARG A 678 -23.76 -16.20 18.48
N ASP A 679 -24.90 -15.85 19.07
CA ASP A 679 -26.20 -16.06 18.42
C ASP A 679 -26.32 -15.22 17.15
N TYR A 680 -27.12 -15.69 16.18
CA TYR A 680 -27.27 -15.05 14.86
C TYR A 680 -27.89 -13.65 14.92
N ASP A 681 -28.61 -13.31 16.00
CA ASP A 681 -29.16 -11.97 16.24
C ASP A 681 -28.07 -10.91 16.55
N GLN A 682 -26.84 -11.35 16.78
CA GLN A 682 -25.66 -10.52 17.07
C GLN A 682 -25.85 -9.59 18.27
N ARG A 683 -26.62 -10.01 19.28
CA ARG A 683 -26.76 -9.25 20.54
C ARG A 683 -25.78 -9.80 21.59
N PHE A 684 -26.30 -10.28 22.70
CA PHE A 684 -25.50 -10.81 23.82
C PHE A 684 -25.61 -12.33 23.98
N GLY A 685 -26.45 -12.99 23.18
CA GLY A 685 -26.61 -14.44 23.18
C GLY A 685 -25.38 -15.17 22.62
N LEU A 686 -25.16 -16.40 23.10
CA LEU A 686 -24.03 -17.25 22.74
C LEU A 686 -24.52 -18.68 22.47
N LEU A 687 -24.06 -19.26 21.37
CA LEU A 687 -24.28 -20.66 20.99
C LEU A 687 -23.33 -21.57 21.78
N ASP A 688 -23.55 -22.88 21.76
CA ASP A 688 -22.76 -23.85 22.54
C ASP A 688 -21.35 -24.10 22.01
N TYR A 689 -21.05 -23.72 20.77
CA TYR A 689 -19.73 -23.94 20.18
C TYR A 689 -18.67 -23.03 20.79
N GLU A 690 -17.62 -23.63 21.35
CA GLU A 690 -16.43 -22.96 21.89
C GLU A 690 -15.14 -23.54 21.31
N VAL A 691 -14.13 -22.70 21.15
CA VAL A 691 -12.84 -23.10 20.57
C VAL A 691 -11.69 -22.26 21.11
N THR A 692 -10.54 -22.92 21.32
CA THR A 692 -9.26 -22.27 21.58
C THR A 692 -8.39 -22.33 20.33
N THR A 693 -8.01 -21.16 19.84
CA THR A 693 -7.14 -20.96 18.67
C THR A 693 -5.82 -20.34 19.08
N GLY A 694 -4.77 -20.56 18.29
CA GLY A 694 -3.50 -19.90 18.53
C GLY A 694 -2.59 -19.99 17.32
N HIS A 695 -1.83 -18.94 17.05
CA HIS A 695 -0.97 -18.84 15.87
C HIS A 695 0.39 -18.26 16.22
N ALA A 696 1.42 -18.75 15.55
CA ALA A 696 2.70 -18.08 15.40
C ALA A 696 2.77 -17.45 14.02
N SER A 697 3.14 -16.17 13.96
CA SER A 697 3.15 -15.38 12.73
C SER A 697 4.55 -14.87 12.43
N VAL A 698 4.96 -14.98 11.16
CA VAL A 698 6.15 -14.32 10.63
C VAL A 698 5.71 -13.28 9.63
N TYR A 699 6.18 -12.05 9.80
CA TYR A 699 5.91 -10.92 8.92
C TYR A 699 7.22 -10.44 8.31
N TRP A 700 7.30 -10.32 6.99
CA TRP A 700 8.52 -9.92 6.30
C TRP A 700 8.25 -8.89 5.22
N LYS A 701 8.82 -7.69 5.41
CA LYS A 701 8.93 -6.67 4.37
C LYS A 701 10.12 -6.99 3.48
N THR A 702 9.87 -7.42 2.25
CA THR A 702 10.94 -7.90 1.36
C THR A 702 11.86 -6.79 0.83
N GLY A 703 11.37 -5.54 0.81
CA GLY A 703 12.03 -4.42 0.14
C GLY A 703 11.98 -4.48 -1.39
N TRP A 704 11.31 -5.49 -1.95
CA TRP A 704 11.20 -5.70 -3.40
C TRP A 704 9.79 -5.37 -3.88
N PHE A 705 9.64 -4.33 -4.71
CA PHE A 705 8.36 -3.81 -5.23
C PHE A 705 7.26 -3.57 -4.17
N GLY A 706 7.64 -3.26 -2.92
CA GLY A 706 6.70 -3.05 -1.83
C GLY A 706 5.98 -4.33 -1.37
N LEU A 707 6.55 -5.52 -1.65
CA LEU A 707 5.97 -6.80 -1.25
C LEU A 707 6.21 -7.12 0.23
N GLU A 708 5.14 -7.51 0.89
CA GLU A 708 5.08 -8.00 2.27
C GLU A 708 4.60 -9.45 2.26
N ALA A 709 5.42 -10.36 2.78
CA ALA A 709 5.08 -11.76 2.97
C ALA A 709 4.68 -11.99 4.43
N GLN A 710 3.65 -12.80 4.64
CA GLN A 710 3.20 -13.20 5.97
C GLN A 710 2.87 -14.69 5.98
N VAL A 711 3.28 -15.37 7.04
CA VAL A 711 2.91 -16.75 7.32
C VAL A 711 2.33 -16.82 8.72
N ASP A 712 1.15 -17.42 8.85
CA ASP A 712 0.49 -17.66 10.15
C ASP A 712 0.25 -19.15 10.31
N ALA A 713 0.92 -19.79 11.26
CA ALA A 713 0.80 -21.23 11.49
C ALA A 713 0.22 -21.51 12.86
N GLY A 714 -0.78 -22.39 12.94
CA GLY A 714 -1.49 -22.64 14.19
C GLY A 714 -2.82 -23.35 14.05
N ARG A 715 -3.66 -23.20 15.06
CA ARG A 715 -5.01 -23.78 15.15
C ARG A 715 -6.08 -22.74 14.84
N TYR A 716 -6.96 -23.06 13.91
CA TYR A 716 -8.02 -22.20 13.37
C TYR A 716 -9.36 -22.40 14.08
N LEU A 717 -10.34 -21.56 13.75
CA LEU A 717 -11.64 -21.51 14.42
C LEU A 717 -12.45 -22.80 14.30
N ALA A 718 -12.37 -23.53 13.18
CA ALA A 718 -13.04 -24.82 13.05
C ALA A 718 -12.32 -25.95 13.82
N GLY A 719 -11.21 -25.64 14.48
CA GLY A 719 -10.41 -26.56 15.30
C GLY A 719 -9.24 -27.21 14.55
N ASP A 720 -9.12 -26.96 13.25
CA ASP A 720 -8.12 -27.49 12.33
C ASP A 720 -6.74 -26.83 12.48
N TRP A 721 -5.67 -27.56 12.18
CA TRP A 721 -4.29 -27.10 12.26
C TRP A 721 -3.71 -26.85 10.88
N GLY A 722 -3.03 -25.72 10.69
CA GLY A 722 -2.46 -25.42 9.38
C GLY A 722 -1.67 -24.13 9.31
N ALA A 723 -1.50 -23.63 8.10
CA ALA A 723 -0.78 -22.40 7.82
C ALA A 723 -1.45 -21.55 6.73
N THR A 724 -1.58 -20.25 6.98
CA THR A 724 -2.00 -19.24 6.02
C THR A 724 -0.76 -18.57 5.45
N PHE A 725 -0.67 -18.50 4.13
CA PHE A 725 0.38 -17.80 3.41
C PHE A 725 -0.23 -16.59 2.72
N SER A 726 0.32 -15.41 2.99
CA SER A 726 -0.13 -14.15 2.41
C SER A 726 1.02 -13.43 1.72
N LEU A 727 0.76 -12.87 0.55
CA LEU A 727 1.67 -11.97 -0.16
C LEU A 727 0.89 -10.72 -0.57
N THR A 728 1.32 -9.56 -0.07
CA THR A 728 0.64 -8.29 -0.28
C THR A 728 1.60 -7.27 -0.88
N ARG A 729 1.22 -6.62 -1.98
CA ARG A 729 1.92 -5.47 -2.52
C ARG A 729 1.33 -4.19 -1.93
N ARG A 730 2.19 -3.36 -1.33
CA ARG A 730 1.85 -2.05 -0.76
C ARG A 730 2.42 -0.94 -1.63
N PHE A 731 1.63 0.11 -1.84
CA PHE A 731 2.05 1.32 -2.53
C PHE A 731 2.22 2.47 -1.54
N ALA A 732 3.08 3.44 -1.87
CA ALA A 732 3.40 4.57 -0.99
C ALA A 732 2.17 5.41 -0.62
N ASN A 733 1.15 5.44 -1.48
CA ASN A 733 -0.11 6.16 -1.26
C ASN A 733 -1.12 5.42 -0.35
N GLY A 734 -0.80 4.19 0.11
CA GLY A 734 -1.66 3.38 0.97
C GLY A 734 -2.57 2.39 0.24
N TRP A 735 -2.46 2.23 -1.08
CA TRP A 735 -3.07 1.09 -1.78
C TRP A 735 -2.40 -0.22 -1.32
N GLU A 736 -3.21 -1.26 -1.16
CA GLU A 736 -2.73 -2.61 -0.90
C GLU A 736 -3.49 -3.60 -1.77
N VAL A 737 -2.78 -4.50 -2.44
CA VAL A 737 -3.39 -5.64 -3.14
C VAL A 737 -2.60 -6.88 -2.78
N GLY A 738 -3.26 -7.88 -2.22
CA GLY A 738 -2.61 -9.11 -1.79
C GLY A 738 -3.45 -10.34 -2.03
N GLY A 739 -2.79 -11.49 -2.14
CA GLY A 739 -3.42 -12.79 -2.19
C GLY A 739 -3.06 -13.61 -0.95
N PHE A 740 -3.95 -14.52 -0.56
CA PHE A 740 -3.64 -15.50 0.46
C PHE A 740 -4.24 -16.87 0.14
N PHE A 741 -3.67 -17.89 0.74
CA PHE A 741 -4.23 -19.23 0.80
C PHE A 741 -3.90 -19.90 2.14
N THR A 742 -4.76 -20.80 2.59
CA THR A 742 -4.61 -21.49 3.88
C THR A 742 -4.67 -22.99 3.68
N LEU A 743 -3.63 -23.72 4.07
CA LEU A 743 -3.60 -25.18 4.03
C LEU A 743 -3.69 -25.73 5.45
N THR A 744 -4.64 -26.62 5.70
CA THR A 744 -4.86 -27.23 7.01
C THR A 744 -4.92 -28.75 6.91
N ASP A 745 -5.05 -29.43 8.05
CA ASP A 745 -5.17 -30.88 8.15
C ASP A 745 -6.55 -31.43 7.76
N VAL A 746 -7.50 -30.55 7.41
CA VAL A 746 -8.80 -30.93 6.85
C VAL A 746 -8.61 -31.57 5.46
N PRO A 747 -9.14 -32.79 5.23
CA PRO A 747 -9.14 -33.42 3.91
C PRO A 747 -9.82 -32.55 2.84
N PHE A 748 -9.28 -32.52 1.62
CA PHE A 748 -9.79 -31.65 0.55
C PHE A 748 -11.22 -31.95 0.09
N ASP A 749 -11.71 -33.17 0.34
CA ASP A 749 -13.08 -33.62 0.10
C ASP A 749 -14.03 -33.20 1.23
N GLU A 750 -13.55 -33.12 2.47
CA GLU A 750 -14.31 -32.61 3.63
C GLU A 750 -14.39 -31.08 3.68
N TYR A 751 -13.48 -30.38 3.00
CA TYR A 751 -13.47 -28.92 2.91
C TYR A 751 -14.71 -28.35 2.16
N GLY A 752 -15.39 -29.20 1.38
CA GLY A 752 -16.49 -28.84 0.51
C GLY A 752 -16.03 -28.37 -0.88
N GLU A 753 -16.85 -27.54 -1.55
CA GLU A 753 -16.50 -26.98 -2.85
C GLU A 753 -15.28 -26.04 -2.74
N GLY A 754 -14.18 -26.42 -3.39
CA GLY A 754 -12.87 -25.78 -3.27
C GLY A 754 -12.00 -26.45 -2.19
N SER A 755 -10.77 -26.86 -2.54
CA SER A 755 -9.90 -27.67 -1.67
C SER A 755 -9.34 -26.95 -0.43
N PHE A 756 -9.34 -25.61 -0.40
CA PHE A 756 -8.75 -24.83 0.70
C PHE A 756 -9.16 -23.34 0.64
N ASP A 757 -9.05 -22.59 1.75
CA ASP A 757 -9.39 -21.16 1.82
C ASP A 757 -8.39 -20.33 1.01
N LYS A 758 -8.91 -19.39 0.23
CA LYS A 758 -8.12 -18.49 -0.60
C LYS A 758 -8.90 -17.24 -0.95
N GLY A 759 -8.18 -16.15 -1.14
CA GLY A 759 -8.81 -14.90 -1.55
C GLY A 759 -7.81 -13.82 -1.94
N ILE A 760 -8.37 -12.75 -2.50
CA ILE A 760 -7.64 -11.52 -2.83
C ILE A 760 -8.13 -10.43 -1.88
N ARG A 761 -7.21 -9.72 -1.24
CA ARG A 761 -7.48 -8.55 -0.41
C ARG A 761 -7.11 -7.29 -1.18
N VAL A 762 -8.02 -6.32 -1.19
CA VAL A 762 -7.81 -5.01 -1.80
C VAL A 762 -8.12 -3.94 -0.77
N THR A 763 -7.19 -2.99 -0.60
CA THR A 763 -7.35 -1.78 0.21
C THR A 763 -7.15 -0.57 -0.69
N ILE A 764 -8.15 0.30 -0.76
CA ILE A 764 -8.12 1.54 -1.55
C ILE A 764 -8.27 2.73 -0.59
N PRO A 765 -7.25 3.60 -0.45
CA PRO A 765 -7.30 4.79 0.37
C PRO A 765 -8.26 5.83 -0.23
N PHE A 766 -9.11 6.45 0.58
CA PHE A 766 -10.05 7.46 0.08
C PHE A 766 -9.37 8.75 -0.36
N GLY A 767 -8.25 9.15 0.27
CA GLY A 767 -7.46 10.30 -0.19
C GLY A 767 -6.95 10.19 -1.63
N TRP A 768 -6.88 8.99 -2.22
CA TRP A 768 -6.54 8.83 -3.65
C TRP A 768 -7.69 9.22 -4.60
N ALA A 769 -8.95 9.10 -4.15
CA ALA A 769 -10.15 9.37 -4.94
C ALA A 769 -10.89 10.66 -4.56
N LEU A 770 -10.70 11.13 -3.33
CA LEU A 770 -11.40 12.29 -2.76
C LEU A 770 -10.37 13.35 -2.32
N PRO A 771 -10.69 14.66 -2.42
CA PRO A 771 -9.81 15.72 -1.95
C PRO A 771 -9.67 15.70 -0.42
N GLY A 772 -8.54 16.23 0.07
CA GLY A 772 -8.23 16.38 1.50
C GLY A 772 -7.50 15.20 2.15
N GLU A 773 -6.67 15.52 3.13
CA GLU A 773 -5.90 14.53 3.91
C GLU A 773 -6.79 13.67 4.81
N ASN A 774 -6.72 12.36 4.63
CA ASN A 774 -7.40 11.40 5.49
C ASN A 774 -6.73 10.01 5.48
N ARG A 775 -6.91 9.28 6.58
CA ARG A 775 -6.41 7.91 6.76
C ARG A 775 -7.43 6.83 6.35
N SER A 776 -8.65 7.24 5.95
CA SER A 776 -9.74 6.33 5.61
C SER A 776 -9.45 5.50 4.34
N SER A 777 -10.02 4.30 4.28
CA SER A 777 -9.86 3.38 3.16
C SER A 777 -11.06 2.46 3.00
N PHE A 778 -11.36 2.10 1.75
CA PHE A 778 -12.20 0.97 1.42
C PHE A 778 -11.37 -0.32 1.49
N ARG A 779 -11.91 -1.38 2.11
CA ARG A 779 -11.27 -2.69 2.19
C ARG A 779 -12.26 -3.76 1.75
N SER A 780 -11.80 -4.67 0.89
CA SER A 780 -12.60 -5.78 0.41
C SER A 780 -11.76 -7.05 0.31
N VAL A 781 -12.38 -8.19 0.63
CA VAL A 781 -11.81 -9.53 0.42
C VAL A 781 -12.68 -10.26 -0.59
N LEU A 782 -12.10 -10.55 -1.75
CA LEU A 782 -12.73 -11.32 -2.81
C LEU A 782 -12.37 -12.80 -2.60
N LYS A 783 -13.35 -13.61 -2.22
CA LYS A 783 -13.20 -15.07 -2.08
C LYS A 783 -14.07 -15.77 -3.13
N PRO A 784 -13.62 -16.91 -3.69
CA PRO A 784 -14.48 -17.76 -4.49
C PRO A 784 -15.66 -18.27 -3.67
N LEU A 785 -15.41 -18.78 -2.46
CA LEU A 785 -16.45 -19.26 -1.57
C LEU A 785 -16.01 -19.12 -0.11
N THR A 786 -16.91 -18.67 0.75
CA THR A 786 -16.67 -18.64 2.20
C THR A 786 -16.88 -20.04 2.78
N ARG A 787 -15.83 -20.60 3.39
CA ARG A 787 -15.78 -21.93 4.01
C ARG A 787 -15.25 -21.82 5.45
N ASP A 788 -15.37 -22.90 6.22
CA ASP A 788 -15.07 -22.89 7.66
C ASP A 788 -13.63 -23.26 8.02
N GLY A 789 -12.96 -24.10 7.23
CA GLY A 789 -11.57 -24.48 7.49
C GLY A 789 -10.62 -23.29 7.33
N GLY A 790 -9.53 -23.26 8.09
CA GLY A 790 -8.51 -22.21 7.95
C GLY A 790 -8.98 -20.78 8.30
N GLN A 791 -10.11 -20.62 9.01
CA GLN A 791 -10.63 -19.31 9.40
C GLN A 791 -10.02 -18.82 10.71
N ARG A 792 -9.55 -17.57 10.71
CA ARG A 792 -8.97 -16.92 11.91
C ARG A 792 -9.99 -15.95 12.52
N LEU A 793 -9.82 -15.72 13.81
CA LEU A 793 -10.55 -14.69 14.54
C LEU A 793 -10.15 -13.30 14.03
N GLU A 794 -11.15 -12.50 13.69
CA GLU A 794 -11.03 -11.09 13.36
C GLU A 794 -11.05 -10.27 14.66
N VAL A 795 -9.95 -9.60 14.95
CA VAL A 795 -9.80 -8.76 16.15
C VAL A 795 -9.35 -7.37 15.73
N ASP A 796 -9.90 -6.35 16.38
CA ASP A 796 -9.38 -5.00 16.27
C ASP A 796 -7.99 -4.90 16.91
N ASN A 797 -7.25 -3.86 16.54
CA ASN A 797 -5.95 -3.54 17.11
C ASN A 797 -4.91 -4.68 17.03
N ARG A 798 -5.03 -5.58 16.03
CA ARG A 798 -3.97 -6.55 15.72
C ARG A 798 -2.64 -5.82 15.56
N LEU A 799 -1.59 -6.30 16.24
CA LEU A 799 -0.40 -5.47 16.50
C LEU A 799 0.42 -5.16 15.24
N TRP A 800 0.56 -6.11 14.31
CA TRP A 800 1.39 -5.92 13.12
C TRP A 800 0.91 -4.74 12.23
N PRO A 801 -0.37 -4.67 11.83
CA PRO A 801 -0.90 -3.52 11.11
C PRO A 801 -0.67 -2.16 11.78
N MET A 802 -0.62 -2.11 13.12
CA MET A 802 -0.43 -0.86 13.85
C MET A 802 1.02 -0.36 13.82
N VAL A 803 2.00 -1.26 13.88
CA VAL A 803 3.42 -0.88 14.03
C VAL A 803 4.18 -0.85 12.70
N ARG A 804 3.64 -1.49 11.66
CA ARG A 804 4.34 -1.61 10.37
C ARG A 804 4.56 -0.27 9.68
N ASP A 805 3.69 0.73 9.86
CA ASP A 805 3.81 2.00 9.14
C ASP A 805 4.66 3.07 9.85
N SER A 806 5.25 2.70 11.00
CA SER A 806 6.09 3.58 11.81
C SER A 806 7.57 3.17 11.86
N ASP A 807 7.94 1.99 11.34
CA ASP A 807 9.33 1.56 11.40
C ASP A 807 10.26 2.40 10.51
N ARG A 808 11.58 2.22 10.68
CA ARG A 808 12.58 3.04 9.98
C ARG A 808 12.48 2.91 8.46
N ALA A 809 12.15 1.72 7.94
CA ALA A 809 12.02 1.50 6.50
C ALA A 809 10.80 2.25 5.96
N ALA A 810 9.65 2.13 6.61
CA ALA A 810 8.43 2.85 6.24
C ALA A 810 8.61 4.37 6.31
N LEU A 811 9.21 4.88 7.39
CA LEU A 811 9.50 6.31 7.52
C LEU A 811 10.43 6.80 6.41
N ARG A 812 11.45 6.01 6.04
CA ARG A 812 12.36 6.36 4.94
C ARG A 812 11.65 6.50 3.60
N GLU A 813 10.77 5.55 3.27
CA GLU A 813 9.97 5.57 2.04
C GLU A 813 9.05 6.80 1.98
N GLN A 814 8.54 7.23 3.14
CA GLN A 814 7.63 8.36 3.27
C GLN A 814 8.37 9.71 3.41
N TRP A 815 9.68 9.72 3.63
CA TRP A 815 10.42 10.91 4.09
C TRP A 815 10.43 12.07 3.09
N GLY A 816 10.14 11.82 1.82
CA GLY A 816 9.90 12.88 0.83
C GLY A 816 8.73 13.81 1.19
N THR A 817 7.86 13.39 2.11
CA THR A 817 6.73 14.19 2.64
C THR A 817 7.06 14.93 3.93
N PHE A 818 8.27 14.80 4.48
CA PHE A 818 8.64 15.41 5.77
C PHE A 818 8.51 16.95 5.77
N TRP A 819 8.87 17.60 4.65
CA TRP A 819 8.75 19.05 4.50
C TRP A 819 7.46 19.47 3.79
N LYS A 820 6.51 18.55 3.64
CA LYS A 820 5.16 18.86 3.21
C LYS A 820 4.29 19.15 4.41
#